data_AF-A0A7T5UV03-F1
#
_entry.id   AF-A0A7T5UV03-F1
#
_cell.length_a   1.000
_cell.length_b   1.000
_cell.length_c   1.000
_cell.angle_alpha   90.00
_cell.angle_beta   90.00
_cell.angle_gamma   90.00
#
_symmetry.space_group_name_H-M   'P 1'
#
loop_
_entity.id
_entity.type
_entity.pdbx_description
1 polymer ?
#
loop_
_entity_poly.entity_id
_entity_poly.type
_entity_poly.pdbx_seq_one_letter_code
_entity_poly.pdbx_strand_id
1 'polypeptide(L)'
;MESDSAVGPSRLIKWATRLVLVLIAVAIVLAIAWVILQWSIAESVYSTKAGLDWFGIVFYHEYTFIAAGLFALLLVHPKPGGSDLWRLGTVLQRLARPYESEQGGLRLSEKMNVWLWALWQTLKWAMGFYFFTAAGGFPFLGQIMNPIMMMSMGLGSWSDLPRIFTLPFAPASGAGFVALMPSMSIQYAVLSYTLSAVLLVLAVRTLLRLLANLAIRKSDVWIRNFLTLIAAILFEVILGAPYWLMNIATPYVYGIAWSALLLTALGIASLSRRNAQAPTLKLFKAVAVVLVILLLVQVAAGAVYFFNWNNNYLAYSWHPQTEKQIAVTRWAAGLDGIHVNNITSLPTSNPMTTLDLVRQWDQQAATVTNTKEIGAYNWMGLASSEIVFYNRTEYWVSPTTPTFPSTDWISEHLIYTHAAKVLVINTHNGSVIPTESAYGIGSEPPIYYGEGDGFNQNVYLHVQGYDEIQNASYAGAPDYVLDGWQKSMWFTFAEAQLGFAFSGKSVDMQWNRNVFSRVGDLLIPGLTMDPSAYIVSDGHSLFYAVQVYIDYPLRSGFSASPYLRFFGVALVNIQDGAVQGYTVSNLLGTNSSDFITKFYQKYYSSWTAPPAWLVPQLRYPEQLLGSPDVPGQLDYDFIYHISDPFVFRSGTQFYERAGDSGVQYIPFAVGNQTYFVGLQLAQYQGVVSKNLGALYIAYGGDRLGQVYLYQNPSQSALIIGPTAAENALTTNQQVRTQLTLLPNYRFGSYLLYSVGGQLTYFVAVYTNPGSSGVVTQLPFMTAVNPSSGAVGVGPSAVAAFEDLGAGNSTTGVTPSREALVHEVDALIAAQGYGLVNATSVNPTVYISQGSLSLSTAGENQTKALVANLITTYGPGSVDHTVYSWSDSSGDLNFGVFVVPAQGVTYLYYVTVKP
;
A
#
# COMPACT_ATOMS: atom_id res chain seq x y z
N MET A 1 69.66 44.61 26.57
CA MET A 1 70.11 44.20 25.22
C MET A 1 70.68 42.80 25.41
N GLU A 2 70.18 41.70 24.87
CA GLU A 2 69.17 41.30 23.88
C GLU A 2 68.66 39.91 24.34
N SER A 3 67.35 39.71 24.49
CA SER A 3 66.38 39.14 23.53
C SER A 3 66.24 37.61 23.56
N ASP A 4 65.04 37.25 23.99
CA ASP A 4 64.33 35.99 24.10
C ASP A 4 64.15 35.13 22.83
N SER A 5 63.64 33.92 23.09
CA SER A 5 62.69 33.12 22.28
C SER A 5 63.22 32.04 21.31
N ALA A 6 63.19 30.80 21.80
CA ALA A 6 62.97 29.62 20.96
C ALA A 6 61.95 28.69 21.66
N VAL A 7 60.67 29.02 21.53
CA VAL A 7 59.57 28.12 21.91
C VAL A 7 59.52 27.00 20.87
N GLY A 8 60.00 25.81 21.25
CA GLY A 8 60.07 24.67 20.35
C GLY A 8 58.69 24.19 19.83
N PRO A 9 58.59 23.76 18.56
CA PRO A 9 57.35 23.36 17.89
C PRO A 9 56.57 22.22 18.57
N SER A 10 57.21 21.45 19.47
CA SER A 10 56.59 20.31 20.17
C SER A 10 55.56 20.69 21.26
N ARG A 11 55.65 21.90 21.84
CA ARG A 11 54.64 22.37 22.82
C ARG A 11 53.38 22.86 22.11
N LEU A 12 53.53 23.60 21.01
CA LEU A 12 52.42 24.08 20.18
C LEU A 12 51.61 22.91 19.61
N ILE A 13 52.26 21.86 19.10
CA ILE A 13 51.57 20.65 18.61
C ILE A 13 50.79 19.95 19.73
N LYS A 14 51.32 19.86 20.95
CA LYS A 14 50.62 19.26 22.09
C LYS A 14 49.40 20.09 22.53
N TRP A 15 49.51 21.41 22.54
CA TRP A 15 48.39 22.31 22.83
C TRP A 15 47.32 22.24 21.74
N ALA A 16 47.70 22.27 20.47
CA ALA A 16 46.78 22.09 19.35
C ALA A 16 46.07 20.73 19.40
N THR A 17 46.79 19.65 19.71
CA THR A 17 46.19 18.31 19.84
C THR A 17 45.19 18.25 21.00
N ARG A 18 45.49 18.86 22.15
CA ARG A 18 44.56 18.93 23.28
C ARG A 18 43.33 19.77 22.95
N LEU A 19 43.52 20.90 22.27
CA LEU A 19 42.42 21.75 21.80
C LEU A 19 41.50 20.97 20.86
N VAL A 20 42.04 20.24 19.89
CA VAL A 20 41.26 19.40 18.97
C VAL A 20 40.48 18.32 19.72
N LEU A 21 41.08 17.65 20.71
CA LEU A 21 40.38 16.65 21.51
C LEU A 21 39.23 17.25 22.34
N VAL A 22 39.44 18.46 22.90
CA VAL A 22 38.39 19.19 23.62
C VAL A 22 37.25 19.58 22.66
N LEU A 23 37.58 20.08 21.47
CA LEU A 23 36.58 20.42 20.44
C LEU A 23 35.78 19.20 20.01
N ILE A 24 36.42 18.04 19.83
CA ILE A 24 35.74 16.77 19.52
C ILE A 24 34.82 16.36 20.67
N ALA A 25 35.29 16.45 21.92
CA ALA A 25 34.47 16.10 23.08
C ALA A 25 33.24 17.02 23.20
N VAL A 26 33.43 18.33 23.01
CA VAL A 26 32.33 19.31 22.99
C VAL A 26 31.35 19.00 21.85
N ALA A 27 31.85 18.72 20.64
CA ALA A 27 31.00 18.36 19.51
C ALA A 27 30.17 17.10 19.78
N ILE A 28 30.75 16.07 20.43
CA ILE A 28 30.02 14.86 20.82
C ILE A 28 28.93 15.18 21.85
N VAL A 29 29.24 15.98 22.87
CA VAL A 29 28.25 16.37 23.90
C VAL A 29 27.10 17.16 23.27
N LEU A 30 27.40 18.11 22.40
CA LEU A 30 26.39 18.89 21.67
C LEU A 30 25.55 17.99 20.75
N ALA A 31 26.17 17.04 20.04
CA ALA A 31 25.46 16.08 19.21
C ALA A 31 24.51 15.18 20.01
N ILE A 32 24.93 14.70 21.19
CA ILE A 32 24.07 13.92 22.08
C ILE A 32 22.91 14.77 22.60
N ALA A 33 23.21 15.98 23.09
CA ALA A 33 22.19 16.89 23.59
C ALA A 33 21.19 17.29 22.48
N TRP A 34 21.65 17.41 21.23
CA TRP A 34 20.82 17.67 20.05
C TRP A 34 19.84 16.53 19.80
N VAL A 35 20.33 15.28 19.79
CA VAL A 35 19.47 14.10 19.61
C VAL A 35 18.43 13.99 20.75
N ILE A 36 18.85 14.21 22.00
CA ILE A 36 17.94 14.21 23.15
C ILE A 36 16.87 15.31 23.00
N LEU A 37 17.24 16.51 22.54
CA LEU A 37 16.30 17.59 22.30
C LEU A 37 15.26 17.19 21.24
N GLN A 38 15.69 16.68 20.09
CA GLN A 38 14.78 16.22 19.03
C GLN A 38 13.80 15.14 19.53
N TRP A 39 14.31 14.15 20.26
CA TRP A 39 13.45 13.11 20.86
C TRP A 39 12.48 13.67 21.90
N SER A 40 12.92 14.64 22.73
CA SER A 40 12.05 15.26 23.72
C SER A 40 10.92 16.09 23.12
N ILE A 41 11.18 16.76 21.99
CA ILE A 41 10.16 17.51 21.25
C ILE A 41 9.14 16.53 20.67
N ALA A 42 9.58 15.53 19.90
CA ALA A 42 8.69 14.54 19.31
C ALA A 42 7.84 13.82 20.38
N GLU A 43 8.46 13.33 21.45
CA GLU A 43 7.75 12.67 22.56
C GLU A 43 6.71 13.59 23.21
N SER A 44 7.07 14.83 23.53
CA SER A 44 6.13 15.80 24.11
C SER A 44 4.95 16.08 23.18
N VAL A 45 5.19 16.25 21.89
CA VAL A 45 4.15 16.52 20.90
C VAL A 45 3.19 15.35 20.80
N TYR A 46 3.69 14.13 20.57
CA TYR A 46 2.81 12.98 20.37
C TYR A 46 2.14 12.49 21.65
N SER A 47 2.78 12.64 22.80
CA SER A 47 2.16 12.36 24.09
C SER A 47 0.97 13.29 24.36
N THR A 48 1.10 14.58 24.05
CA THR A 48 0.05 15.59 24.32
C THR A 48 -1.01 15.68 23.22
N LYS A 49 -0.62 15.60 21.96
CA LYS A 49 -1.51 15.78 20.79
C LYS A 49 -2.11 14.48 20.27
N ALA A 50 -1.51 13.33 20.56
CA ALA A 50 -2.00 12.02 20.11
C ALA A 50 -2.27 11.03 21.26
N GLY A 51 -1.79 11.31 22.47
CA GLY A 51 -1.85 10.35 23.58
C GLY A 51 -0.97 9.11 23.35
N LEU A 52 0.12 9.25 22.59
CA LEU A 52 1.01 8.16 22.17
C LEU A 52 2.41 8.30 22.76
N ASP A 53 3.01 7.17 23.16
CA ASP A 53 4.43 7.05 23.50
C ASP A 53 5.23 6.92 22.20
N TRP A 54 5.69 8.06 21.66
CA TRP A 54 6.41 8.10 20.38
C TRP A 54 7.74 7.38 20.48
N PHE A 55 8.47 7.57 21.58
CA PHE A 55 9.75 6.91 21.79
C PHE A 55 9.60 5.38 21.82
N GLY A 56 8.58 4.88 22.53
CA GLY A 56 8.21 3.48 22.53
C GLY A 56 7.82 2.98 21.14
N ILE A 57 7.02 3.73 20.38
CA ILE A 57 6.62 3.35 19.02
C ILE A 57 7.82 3.28 18.07
N VAL A 58 8.68 4.29 18.02
CA VAL A 58 9.81 4.36 17.07
C VAL A 58 10.91 3.35 17.42
N PHE A 59 11.19 3.15 18.70
CA PHE A 59 12.25 2.26 19.17
C PHE A 59 11.75 0.89 19.64
N TYR A 60 10.54 0.49 19.22
CA TYR A 60 9.94 -0.81 19.51
C TYR A 60 9.98 -1.14 21.00
N HIS A 61 9.52 -0.24 21.86
CA HIS A 61 9.53 -0.35 23.32
C HIS A 61 10.89 -0.79 23.86
N GLU A 62 11.94 -0.09 23.41
CA GLU A 62 13.35 -0.30 23.75
C GLU A 62 14.00 -1.58 23.18
N TYR A 63 13.24 -2.47 22.51
CA TYR A 63 13.79 -3.68 21.91
C TYR A 63 14.83 -3.37 20.82
N THR A 64 14.73 -2.20 20.15
CA THR A 64 15.73 -1.74 19.19
C THR A 64 17.12 -1.62 19.84
N PHE A 65 17.22 -1.06 21.04
CA PHE A 65 18.51 -0.89 21.73
C PHE A 65 19.09 -2.23 22.20
N ILE A 66 18.23 -3.16 22.66
CA ILE A 66 18.65 -4.51 23.04
C ILE A 66 19.20 -5.25 21.81
N ALA A 67 18.45 -5.25 20.71
CA ALA A 67 18.87 -5.87 19.46
C ALA A 67 20.17 -5.25 18.93
N ALA A 68 20.26 -3.91 18.90
CA ALA A 68 21.45 -3.17 18.50
C ALA A 68 22.67 -3.56 19.34
N GLY A 69 22.51 -3.62 20.67
CA GLY A 69 23.57 -3.98 21.60
C GLY A 69 24.12 -5.38 21.35
N LEU A 70 23.23 -6.36 21.14
CA LEU A 70 23.59 -7.75 20.86
C LEU A 70 24.24 -7.91 19.48
N PHE A 71 23.65 -7.35 18.44
CA PHE A 71 24.17 -7.47 17.08
C PHE A 71 25.51 -6.74 16.92
N ALA A 72 25.68 -5.56 17.53
CA ALA A 72 26.94 -4.82 17.49
C ALA A 72 28.13 -5.62 18.08
N LEU A 73 27.89 -6.58 18.98
CA LEU A 73 28.95 -7.48 19.48
C LEU A 73 29.58 -8.32 18.37
N LEU A 74 28.87 -8.61 17.28
CA LEU A 74 29.44 -9.32 16.13
C LEU A 74 30.62 -8.56 15.53
N LEU A 75 30.67 -7.22 15.62
CA LEU A 75 31.78 -6.41 15.11
C LEU A 75 33.02 -6.46 16.01
N VAL A 76 32.87 -6.89 17.26
CA VAL A 76 33.96 -6.97 18.25
C VAL A 76 34.84 -8.19 17.95
N HIS A 77 36.15 -7.96 17.90
CA HIS A 77 37.12 -9.02 17.70
C HIS A 77 37.33 -9.77 19.03
N PRO A 78 37.15 -11.10 19.09
CA PRO A 78 37.11 -11.81 20.38
C PRO A 78 38.49 -11.96 21.04
N LYS A 79 39.59 -11.89 20.28
CA LYS A 79 40.96 -12.02 20.83
C LYS A 79 41.54 -10.66 21.23
N PRO A 80 42.00 -10.48 22.49
CA PRO A 80 42.72 -9.29 22.93
C PRO A 80 43.92 -8.96 22.04
N GLY A 81 44.10 -7.69 21.70
CA GLY A 81 45.17 -7.20 20.82
C GLY A 81 44.98 -7.51 19.33
N GLY A 82 43.88 -8.18 18.94
CA GLY A 82 43.58 -8.56 17.56
C GLY A 82 42.64 -7.60 16.83
N SER A 83 42.93 -7.31 15.56
CA SER A 83 42.06 -6.57 14.64
C SER A 83 42.47 -6.88 13.19
N ASP A 84 41.53 -7.41 12.38
CA ASP A 84 41.79 -7.77 10.99
C ASP A 84 42.08 -6.53 10.12
N LEU A 85 41.39 -5.42 10.38
CA LEU A 85 41.60 -4.14 9.69
C LEU A 85 42.94 -3.49 10.07
N TRP A 86 43.31 -3.53 11.36
CA TRP A 86 44.63 -3.05 11.81
C TRP A 86 45.74 -3.83 11.12
N ARG A 87 45.60 -5.16 11.09
CA ARG A 87 46.58 -6.04 10.43
C ARG A 87 46.74 -5.70 8.96
N LEU A 88 45.65 -5.52 8.20
CA LEU A 88 45.73 -5.10 6.80
C LEU A 88 46.45 -3.75 6.66
N GLY A 89 46.10 -2.75 7.49
CA GLY A 89 46.78 -1.45 7.50
C GLY A 89 48.28 -1.55 7.74
N THR A 90 48.72 -2.38 8.69
CA THR A 90 50.16 -2.61 8.92
C THR A 90 50.87 -3.24 7.72
N VAL A 91 50.19 -4.11 6.97
CA VAL A 91 50.76 -4.76 5.78
C VAL A 91 50.87 -3.77 4.61
N LEU A 92 49.82 -2.99 4.36
CA LEU A 92 49.82 -1.97 3.31
C LEU A 92 50.86 -0.88 3.59
N GLN A 93 51.02 -0.46 4.85
CA GLN A 93 52.06 0.49 5.23
C GLN A 93 53.48 -0.06 4.99
N ARG A 94 53.71 -1.37 5.18
CA ARG A 94 54.98 -2.02 4.86
C ARG A 94 55.24 -2.06 3.35
N LEU A 95 54.20 -2.31 2.55
CA LEU A 95 54.30 -2.35 1.08
C LEU A 95 54.48 -0.95 0.44
N ALA A 96 53.94 0.09 1.05
CA ALA A 96 53.95 1.45 0.52
C ALA A 96 55.26 2.23 0.79
N ARG A 97 56.21 1.69 1.57
CA ARG A 97 57.47 2.39 1.90
C ARG A 97 58.62 1.95 0.97
N PRO A 98 59.38 2.89 0.36
CA PRO A 98 60.60 2.59 -0.37
C PRO A 98 61.68 2.02 0.58
N TYR A 99 62.52 1.13 0.04
CA TYR A 99 63.50 0.31 0.77
C TYR A 99 64.58 1.11 1.53
N GLU A 100 64.70 2.43 1.35
CA GLU A 100 65.82 3.25 1.88
C GLU A 100 65.52 4.04 3.17
N SER A 101 64.31 3.98 3.75
CA SER A 101 63.97 4.75 4.97
C SER A 101 63.93 3.89 6.24
N GLU A 102 65.06 3.29 6.62
CA GLU A 102 65.14 2.46 7.83
C GLU A 102 65.29 3.22 9.17
N GLN A 103 65.51 4.54 9.17
CA GLN A 103 65.69 5.29 10.42
C GLN A 103 64.57 6.31 10.66
N GLY A 104 63.70 6.01 11.63
CA GLY A 104 62.96 7.04 12.39
C GLY A 104 61.44 7.12 12.25
N GLY A 105 60.76 6.30 11.43
CA GLY A 105 59.30 6.34 11.32
C GLY A 105 58.57 5.43 12.31
N LEU A 106 57.51 5.92 12.97
CA LEU A 106 56.58 5.12 13.81
C LEU A 106 56.19 3.80 13.09
N ARG A 107 56.62 2.67 13.64
CA ARG A 107 56.25 1.32 13.19
C ARG A 107 54.98 0.90 13.94
N LEU A 108 53.90 0.62 13.21
CA LEU A 108 52.72 0.00 13.83
C LEU A 108 53.06 -1.45 14.20
N SER A 109 52.88 -1.80 15.48
CA SER A 109 53.06 -3.17 15.97
C SER A 109 52.04 -4.11 15.32
N GLU A 110 52.46 -5.37 15.06
CA GLU A 110 51.62 -6.43 14.48
C GLU A 110 50.48 -6.83 15.42
N LYS A 111 50.64 -6.60 16.73
CA LYS A 111 49.59 -6.70 17.74
C LYS A 111 49.32 -5.34 18.37
N MET A 112 48.05 -5.02 18.53
CA MET A 112 47.64 -3.77 19.17
C MET A 112 47.80 -3.87 20.69
N ASN A 113 48.21 -2.79 21.36
CA ASN A 113 48.20 -2.70 22.82
C ASN A 113 46.78 -3.01 23.35
N VAL A 114 46.65 -3.70 24.48
CA VAL A 114 45.36 -4.10 25.08
C VAL A 114 44.43 -2.92 25.31
N TRP A 115 44.96 -1.79 25.81
CA TRP A 115 44.16 -0.57 26.00
C TRP A 115 43.67 0.03 24.68
N LEU A 116 44.57 0.14 23.70
CA LEU A 116 44.22 0.62 22.36
C LEU A 116 43.23 -0.34 21.67
N TRP A 117 43.36 -1.64 21.93
CA TRP A 117 42.43 -2.68 21.50
C TRP A 117 41.06 -2.51 22.12
N ALA A 118 40.97 -2.33 23.44
CA ALA A 118 39.70 -2.13 24.12
C ALA A 118 38.98 -0.88 23.59
N LEU A 119 39.71 0.23 23.43
CA LEU A 119 39.20 1.46 22.83
C LEU A 119 38.67 1.22 21.40
N TRP A 120 39.47 0.56 20.55
CA TRP A 120 39.08 0.26 19.16
C TRP A 120 37.88 -0.67 19.05
N GLN A 121 37.79 -1.69 19.91
CA GLN A 121 36.61 -2.58 19.92
C GLN A 121 35.36 -1.83 20.39
N THR A 122 35.50 -0.98 21.40
CA THR A 122 34.39 -0.15 21.92
C THR A 122 33.89 0.80 20.84
N LEU A 123 34.79 1.44 20.07
CA LEU A 123 34.41 2.31 18.97
C LEU A 123 33.66 1.54 17.87
N LYS A 124 34.12 0.35 17.49
CA LYS A 124 33.40 -0.50 16.52
C LYS A 124 32.03 -0.94 17.00
N TRP A 125 31.92 -1.30 18.29
CA TRP A 125 30.65 -1.64 18.90
C TRP A 125 29.71 -0.44 18.90
N ALA A 126 30.18 0.74 19.34
CA ALA A 126 29.38 1.96 19.37
C ALA A 126 28.91 2.39 17.97
N MET A 127 29.78 2.29 16.95
CA MET A 127 29.39 2.52 15.56
C MET A 127 28.33 1.50 15.10
N GLY A 128 28.55 0.20 15.35
CA GLY A 128 27.56 -0.83 15.01
C GLY A 128 26.22 -0.62 15.69
N PHE A 129 26.24 -0.25 16.97
CA PHE A 129 25.07 0.05 17.77
C PHE A 129 24.31 1.25 17.21
N TYR A 130 25.02 2.34 16.91
CA TYR A 130 24.44 3.55 16.31
C TYR A 130 23.81 3.25 14.95
N PHE A 131 24.54 2.59 14.05
CA PHE A 131 24.02 2.23 12.73
C PHE A 131 22.81 1.31 12.81
N PHE A 132 22.83 0.30 13.70
CA PHE A 132 21.71 -0.60 13.88
C PHE A 132 20.48 0.15 14.43
N THR A 133 20.68 1.00 15.43
CA THR A 133 19.60 1.79 16.04
C THR A 133 18.95 2.71 15.01
N ALA A 134 19.76 3.36 14.15
CA ALA A 134 19.26 4.24 13.11
C ALA A 134 18.56 3.50 11.94
N ALA A 135 19.06 2.32 11.56
CA ALA A 135 18.56 1.60 10.38
C ALA A 135 17.57 0.46 10.69
N GLY A 136 17.38 0.09 11.97
CA GLY A 136 16.62 -1.09 12.38
C GLY A 136 17.24 -2.43 11.94
N GLY A 137 18.56 -2.44 11.67
CA GLY A 137 19.27 -3.58 11.10
C GLY A 137 20.73 -3.32 10.71
N PHE A 138 21.46 -4.36 10.31
CA PHE A 138 22.76 -4.27 9.65
C PHE A 138 22.65 -3.74 8.20
N PRO A 139 23.69 -3.03 7.72
CA PRO A 139 23.80 -2.70 6.30
C PRO A 139 23.61 -3.93 5.41
N PHE A 140 22.87 -3.76 4.31
CA PHE A 140 22.56 -4.79 3.30
C PHE A 140 21.58 -5.91 3.67
N LEU A 141 21.21 -6.09 4.95
CA LEU A 141 20.31 -7.20 5.39
C LEU A 141 18.84 -6.78 5.59
N GLY A 142 18.55 -5.47 5.47
CA GLY A 142 17.24 -4.88 5.69
C GLY A 142 16.90 -4.72 7.18
N GLN A 143 15.64 -4.39 7.46
CA GLN A 143 15.13 -4.22 8.83
C GLN A 143 14.69 -5.57 9.44
N ILE A 144 15.00 -5.78 10.71
CA ILE A 144 14.66 -7.01 11.47
C ILE A 144 13.69 -6.76 12.63
N MET A 145 13.45 -5.50 13.00
CA MET A 145 12.68 -5.17 14.20
C MET A 145 11.22 -5.64 14.14
N ASN A 146 10.56 -5.53 12.99
CA ASN A 146 9.21 -6.09 12.78
C ASN A 146 9.14 -7.60 13.08
N PRO A 147 9.96 -8.47 12.44
CA PRO A 147 10.02 -9.88 12.80
C PRO A 147 10.32 -10.15 14.28
N ILE A 148 11.25 -9.41 14.90
CA ILE A 148 11.57 -9.56 16.34
C ILE A 148 10.34 -9.24 17.20
N MET A 149 9.64 -8.17 16.88
CA MET A 149 8.47 -7.73 17.65
C MET A 149 7.26 -8.65 17.43
N MET A 150 7.01 -9.10 16.18
CA MET A 150 6.00 -10.13 15.91
C MET A 150 6.28 -11.42 16.69
N MET A 151 7.55 -11.83 16.78
CA MET A 151 7.97 -12.99 17.54
C MET A 151 7.75 -12.81 19.05
N SER A 152 8.08 -11.64 19.61
CA SER A 152 7.83 -11.34 21.03
C SER A 152 6.34 -11.31 21.38
N MET A 153 5.49 -10.96 20.41
CA MET A 153 4.04 -11.01 20.53
C MET A 153 3.44 -12.42 20.42
N GLY A 154 4.24 -13.45 20.12
CA GLY A 154 3.80 -14.84 19.99
C GLY A 154 3.20 -15.21 18.63
N LEU A 155 3.49 -14.46 17.56
CA LEU A 155 3.01 -14.75 16.21
C LEU A 155 3.93 -15.75 15.49
N GLY A 156 3.37 -16.64 14.67
CA GLY A 156 4.09 -17.70 13.96
C GLY A 156 4.48 -18.88 14.86
N SER A 157 5.23 -19.85 14.33
CA SER A 157 5.66 -21.04 15.08
C SER A 157 7.07 -21.52 14.73
N TRP A 158 7.85 -21.84 15.77
CA TRP A 158 9.16 -22.50 15.63
C TRP A 158 9.06 -23.93 15.10
N SER A 159 7.91 -24.60 15.27
CA SER A 159 7.68 -25.96 14.76
C SER A 159 7.75 -26.06 13.24
N ASP A 160 7.53 -24.94 12.55
CA ASP A 160 7.44 -24.90 11.10
C ASP A 160 8.81 -24.74 10.43
N LEU A 161 9.85 -24.35 11.20
CA LEU A 161 11.19 -24.11 10.65
C LEU A 161 11.78 -25.30 9.90
N PRO A 162 11.71 -26.55 10.42
CA PRO A 162 12.19 -27.71 9.66
C PRO A 162 11.44 -27.85 8.34
N ARG A 163 10.12 -27.61 8.33
CA ARG A 163 9.32 -27.65 7.10
C ARG A 163 9.77 -26.58 6.12
N ILE A 164 9.94 -25.34 6.58
CA ILE A 164 10.40 -24.21 5.77
C ILE A 164 11.76 -24.49 5.14
N PHE A 165 12.72 -25.00 5.91
CA PHE A 165 14.07 -25.33 5.43
C PHE A 165 14.07 -26.41 4.33
N THR A 166 13.08 -27.31 4.35
CA THR A 166 12.93 -28.37 3.33
C THR A 166 12.14 -27.95 2.09
N LEU A 167 11.56 -26.75 2.04
CA LEU A 167 10.74 -26.29 0.91
C LEU A 167 11.46 -26.42 -0.45
N PRO A 168 12.76 -26.07 -0.59
CA PRO A 168 13.44 -26.20 -1.89
C PRO A 168 13.56 -27.63 -2.40
N PHE A 169 13.54 -28.63 -1.50
CA PHE A 169 13.51 -30.05 -1.88
C PHE A 169 12.09 -30.55 -2.12
N ALA A 170 11.14 -30.13 -1.27
CA ALA A 170 9.75 -30.54 -1.30
C ALA A 170 8.83 -29.32 -1.16
N PRO A 171 8.54 -28.60 -2.26
CA PRO A 171 7.72 -27.39 -2.22
C PRO A 171 6.31 -27.67 -1.66
N ALA A 172 5.73 -26.72 -0.92
CA ALA A 172 4.36 -26.83 -0.43
C ALA A 172 3.33 -26.61 -1.55
N SER A 173 2.04 -26.81 -1.27
CA SER A 173 0.93 -26.30 -2.10
C SER A 173 0.75 -24.80 -1.91
N GLY A 174 -0.05 -24.13 -2.74
CA GLY A 174 -0.35 -22.70 -2.58
C GLY A 174 -0.89 -22.35 -1.19
N ALA A 175 -1.93 -23.04 -0.73
CA ALA A 175 -2.47 -22.90 0.62
C ALA A 175 -1.45 -23.27 1.71
N GLY A 176 -0.58 -24.25 1.46
CA GLY A 176 0.50 -24.62 2.37
C GLY A 176 1.56 -23.52 2.51
N PHE A 177 1.88 -22.79 1.43
CA PHE A 177 2.74 -21.61 1.51
C PHE A 177 2.07 -20.50 2.33
N VAL A 178 0.81 -20.18 2.05
CA VAL A 178 0.04 -19.18 2.82
C VAL A 178 0.03 -19.53 4.31
N ALA A 179 -0.19 -20.80 4.68
CA ALA A 179 -0.16 -21.25 6.07
C ALA A 179 1.23 -21.13 6.73
N LEU A 180 2.31 -21.30 5.96
CA LEU A 180 3.69 -21.16 6.45
C LEU A 180 4.18 -19.70 6.45
N MET A 181 3.51 -18.77 5.77
CA MET A 181 3.93 -17.37 5.67
C MET A 181 4.20 -16.69 7.02
N PRO A 182 3.36 -16.82 8.06
CA PRO A 182 3.66 -16.24 9.37
C PRO A 182 5.02 -16.70 9.89
N SER A 183 5.28 -18.00 9.86
CA SER A 183 6.53 -18.59 10.34
C SER A 183 7.73 -18.27 9.44
N MET A 184 7.51 -18.11 8.13
CA MET A 184 8.53 -17.67 7.18
C MET A 184 8.93 -16.21 7.39
N SER A 185 7.95 -15.32 7.57
CA SER A 185 8.16 -13.87 7.75
C SER A 185 8.65 -13.50 9.15
N ILE A 186 8.50 -14.39 10.14
CA ILE A 186 8.86 -14.13 11.54
C ILE A 186 10.05 -15.01 11.96
N GLN A 187 9.84 -16.27 12.31
CA GLN A 187 10.88 -17.13 12.90
C GLN A 187 12.01 -17.39 11.90
N TYR A 188 11.66 -17.75 10.65
CA TYR A 188 12.67 -18.01 9.63
C TYR A 188 13.38 -16.71 9.22
N ALA A 189 12.67 -15.59 9.14
CA ALA A 189 13.28 -14.28 8.90
C ALA A 189 14.31 -13.93 9.98
N VAL A 190 13.95 -14.02 11.27
CA VAL A 190 14.88 -13.75 12.39
C VAL A 190 16.09 -14.69 12.35
N LEU A 191 15.87 -16.00 12.14
CA LEU A 191 16.95 -16.98 12.03
C LEU A 191 17.87 -16.68 10.85
N SER A 192 17.30 -16.52 9.65
CA SER A 192 18.03 -16.25 8.42
C SER A 192 18.84 -14.97 8.57
N TYR A 193 18.24 -13.89 9.05
CA TYR A 193 18.89 -12.61 9.25
C TYR A 193 20.06 -12.71 10.22
N THR A 194 19.86 -13.37 11.35
CA THR A 194 20.89 -13.52 12.38
C THR A 194 22.08 -14.31 11.83
N LEU A 195 21.82 -15.39 11.10
CA LEU A 195 22.87 -16.18 10.44
C LEU A 195 23.55 -15.38 9.33
N SER A 196 22.81 -14.68 8.48
CA SER A 196 23.34 -13.80 7.43
C SER A 196 24.22 -12.69 8.02
N ALA A 197 23.85 -12.10 9.15
CA ALA A 197 24.67 -11.11 9.85
C ALA A 197 26.00 -11.70 10.33
N VAL A 198 25.96 -12.90 10.92
CA VAL A 198 27.17 -13.63 11.31
C VAL A 198 28.04 -13.94 10.09
N LEU A 199 27.44 -14.39 8.98
CA LEU A 199 28.14 -14.72 7.74
C LEU A 199 28.73 -13.50 7.05
N LEU A 200 28.02 -12.38 7.01
CA LEU A 200 28.49 -11.11 6.48
C LEU A 200 29.74 -10.65 7.24
N VAL A 201 29.67 -10.64 8.58
CA VAL A 201 30.82 -10.27 9.41
C VAL A 201 31.98 -11.26 9.23
N LEU A 202 31.69 -12.56 9.14
CA LEU A 202 32.70 -13.58 8.85
C LEU A 202 33.35 -13.36 7.47
N ALA A 203 32.56 -13.06 6.44
CA ALA A 203 33.00 -12.82 5.07
C ALA A 203 33.90 -11.58 5.02
N VAL A 204 33.48 -10.46 5.62
CA VAL A 204 34.29 -9.24 5.71
C VAL A 204 35.61 -9.50 6.44
N ARG A 205 35.58 -10.17 7.60
CA ARG A 205 36.81 -10.54 8.34
C ARG A 205 37.72 -11.44 7.49
N THR A 206 37.15 -12.41 6.80
CA THR A 206 37.89 -13.35 5.95
C THR A 206 38.48 -12.67 4.73
N LEU A 207 37.76 -11.72 4.13
CA LEU A 207 38.24 -10.88 3.03
C LEU A 207 39.41 -10.01 3.46
N LEU A 208 39.30 -9.31 4.59
CA LEU A 208 40.42 -8.52 5.15
C LEU A 208 41.67 -9.39 5.39
N ARG A 209 41.48 -10.61 5.91
CA ARG A 209 42.59 -11.58 6.08
C ARG A 209 43.13 -12.09 4.75
N LEU A 210 42.27 -12.32 3.76
CA LEU A 210 42.66 -12.75 2.42
C LEU A 210 43.56 -11.69 1.77
N LEU A 211 43.12 -10.43 1.76
CA LEU A 211 43.89 -9.30 1.23
C LEU A 211 45.24 -9.15 1.93
N ALA A 212 45.26 -9.22 3.27
CA ALA A 212 46.50 -9.12 4.04
C ALA A 212 47.46 -10.29 3.76
N ASN A 213 46.95 -11.52 3.57
CA ASN A 213 47.80 -12.70 3.32
C ASN A 213 48.29 -12.78 1.86
N LEU A 214 47.49 -12.32 0.89
CA LEU A 214 47.89 -12.20 -0.51
C LEU A 214 49.06 -11.22 -0.66
N ALA A 215 48.97 -10.08 0.03
CA ALA A 215 50.03 -9.06 0.08
C ALA A 215 51.38 -9.59 0.62
N ILE A 216 51.36 -10.59 1.51
CA ILE A 216 52.58 -11.17 2.13
C ILE A 216 53.01 -12.48 1.44
N ARG A 217 52.24 -13.01 0.47
CA ARG A 217 52.44 -14.33 -0.17
C ARG A 217 52.65 -15.49 0.82
N LYS A 218 51.98 -15.50 1.98
CA LYS A 218 52.06 -16.63 2.94
C LYS A 218 51.39 -17.89 2.38
N SER A 219 52.10 -19.03 2.40
CA SER A 219 51.70 -20.31 1.79
C SER A 219 50.39 -20.90 2.34
N ASP A 220 49.51 -21.33 1.43
CA ASP A 220 48.13 -21.88 1.48
C ASP A 220 47.09 -21.26 2.43
N VAL A 221 47.45 -20.33 3.32
CA VAL A 221 46.49 -19.64 4.19
C VAL A 221 45.50 -18.78 3.38
N TRP A 222 45.97 -18.22 2.26
CA TRP A 222 45.11 -17.47 1.35
C TRP A 222 44.06 -18.38 0.68
N ILE A 223 44.43 -19.60 0.28
CA ILE A 223 43.51 -20.60 -0.32
C ILE A 223 42.43 -20.96 0.69
N ARG A 224 42.80 -21.24 1.94
CA ARG A 224 41.82 -21.55 3.00
C ARG A 224 40.85 -20.38 3.23
N ASN A 225 41.36 -19.15 3.28
CA ASN A 225 40.51 -17.97 3.44
C ASN A 225 39.58 -17.78 2.22
N PHE A 226 40.06 -18.02 1.01
CA PHE A 226 39.25 -17.99 -0.20
C PHE A 226 38.13 -19.04 -0.17
N LEU A 227 38.44 -20.30 0.18
CA LEU A 227 37.42 -21.34 0.34
C LEU A 227 36.43 -21.02 1.47
N THR A 228 36.89 -20.40 2.56
CA THR A 228 36.01 -19.98 3.66
C THR A 228 35.05 -18.88 3.22
N LEU A 229 35.51 -17.95 2.38
CA LEU A 229 34.67 -16.92 1.78
C LEU A 229 33.61 -17.55 0.85
N ILE A 230 34.01 -18.49 -0.01
CA ILE A 230 33.05 -19.23 -0.87
C ILE A 230 32.05 -20.01 -0.01
N ALA A 231 32.49 -20.69 1.05
CA ALA A 231 31.61 -21.43 1.93
C ALA A 231 30.58 -20.51 2.61
N ALA A 232 30.98 -19.30 3.03
CA ALA A 232 30.06 -18.31 3.58
C ALA A 232 29.02 -17.86 2.55
N ILE A 233 29.42 -17.63 1.30
CA ILE A 233 28.52 -17.27 0.19
C ILE A 233 27.55 -18.42 -0.12
N LEU A 234 28.06 -19.65 -0.24
CA LEU A 234 27.21 -20.83 -0.51
C LEU A 234 26.22 -21.08 0.63
N PHE A 235 26.62 -20.85 1.88
CA PHE A 235 25.72 -20.99 3.01
C PHE A 235 24.65 -19.89 3.01
N GLU A 236 24.98 -18.65 2.62
CA GLU A 236 24.01 -17.58 2.41
C GLU A 236 22.99 -17.95 1.31
N VAL A 237 23.44 -18.51 0.20
CA VAL A 237 22.56 -19.02 -0.88
C VAL A 237 21.60 -20.09 -0.36
N ILE A 238 22.08 -21.00 0.50
CA ILE A 238 21.27 -22.05 1.12
C ILE A 238 20.23 -21.47 2.09
N LEU A 239 20.60 -20.45 2.88
CA LEU A 239 19.68 -19.73 3.77
C LEU A 239 18.64 -18.91 2.99
N GLY A 240 18.97 -18.41 1.81
CA GLY A 240 18.02 -17.73 0.93
C GLY A 240 17.04 -18.67 0.23
N ALA A 241 17.37 -19.96 0.10
CA ALA A 241 16.64 -20.89 -0.75
C ALA A 241 15.15 -21.10 -0.40
N PRO A 242 14.73 -21.13 0.88
CA PRO A 242 13.30 -21.22 1.21
C PRO A 242 12.46 -20.05 0.71
N TYR A 243 13.08 -18.92 0.35
CA TYR A 243 12.42 -17.77 -0.25
C TYR A 243 12.40 -17.81 -1.79
N TRP A 244 12.98 -18.82 -2.44
CA TRP A 244 12.99 -18.88 -3.91
C TRP A 244 11.62 -19.19 -4.48
N LEU A 245 11.37 -18.66 -5.68
CA LEU A 245 10.29 -19.15 -6.54
C LEU A 245 10.69 -20.53 -7.09
N MET A 246 9.94 -21.57 -6.76
CA MET A 246 10.37 -22.96 -6.98
C MET A 246 9.67 -23.58 -8.19
N ASN A 247 10.44 -24.34 -8.96
CA ASN A 247 9.99 -25.10 -10.12
C ASN A 247 10.54 -26.53 -10.05
N ILE A 248 10.34 -27.34 -11.09
CA ILE A 248 10.78 -28.75 -11.07
C ILE A 248 12.30 -28.93 -10.92
N ALA A 249 13.10 -27.94 -11.34
CA ALA A 249 14.56 -28.00 -11.28
C ALA A 249 15.13 -27.53 -9.93
N THR A 250 14.34 -26.83 -9.11
CA THR A 250 14.78 -26.25 -7.84
C THR A 250 15.45 -27.23 -6.87
N PRO A 251 14.92 -28.46 -6.65
CA PRO A 251 15.58 -29.44 -5.77
C PRO A 251 17.01 -29.77 -6.18
N TYR A 252 17.28 -29.80 -7.50
CA TYR A 252 18.60 -30.10 -8.05
C TYR A 252 19.55 -28.92 -7.91
N VAL A 253 19.07 -27.69 -8.16
CA VAL A 253 19.84 -26.45 -7.93
C VAL A 253 20.21 -26.31 -6.44
N TYR A 254 19.27 -26.59 -5.54
CA TYR A 254 19.53 -26.59 -4.11
C TYR A 254 20.53 -27.69 -3.70
N GLY A 255 20.41 -28.89 -4.30
CA GLY A 255 21.37 -29.98 -4.11
C GLY A 255 22.78 -29.66 -4.62
N ILE A 256 22.91 -28.87 -5.69
CA ILE A 256 24.19 -28.34 -6.18
C ILE A 256 24.83 -27.43 -5.12
N ALA A 257 24.06 -26.50 -4.54
CA ALA A 257 24.56 -25.60 -3.50
C ALA A 257 25.07 -26.37 -2.27
N TRP A 258 24.32 -27.37 -1.79
CA TRP A 258 24.76 -28.25 -0.70
C TRP A 258 26.01 -29.05 -1.04
N SER A 259 26.06 -29.67 -2.21
CA SER A 259 27.22 -30.47 -2.65
C SER A 259 28.47 -29.60 -2.75
N ALA A 260 28.34 -28.38 -3.29
CA ALA A 260 29.43 -27.41 -3.36
C ALA A 260 29.86 -26.93 -1.97
N LEU A 261 28.93 -26.66 -1.05
CA LEU A 261 29.25 -26.27 0.32
C LEU A 261 30.04 -27.38 1.03
N LEU A 262 29.60 -28.63 0.91
CA LEU A 262 30.30 -29.78 1.49
C LEU A 262 31.70 -29.96 0.88
N LEU A 263 31.87 -29.75 -0.43
CA LEU A 263 33.18 -29.77 -1.09
C LEU A 263 34.11 -28.67 -0.57
N THR A 264 33.62 -27.44 -0.42
CA THR A 264 34.41 -26.33 0.13
C THR A 264 34.79 -26.57 1.59
N ALA A 265 33.87 -27.09 2.41
CA ALA A 265 34.14 -27.47 3.79
C ALA A 265 35.19 -28.59 3.89
N LEU A 266 35.11 -29.60 3.01
CA LEU A 266 36.10 -30.67 2.90
C LEU A 266 37.48 -30.13 2.50
N GLY A 267 37.52 -29.17 1.56
CA GLY A 267 38.72 -28.44 1.17
C GLY A 267 39.37 -27.68 2.34
N ILE A 268 38.58 -26.95 3.12
CA ILE A 268 39.05 -26.25 4.32
C ILE A 268 39.59 -27.23 5.36
N ALA A 269 38.89 -28.35 5.59
CA ALA A 269 39.29 -29.38 6.56
C ALA A 269 40.61 -30.05 6.17
N SER A 270 40.78 -30.39 4.87
CA SER A 270 42.02 -30.99 4.35
C SER A 270 43.22 -30.03 4.45
N LEU A 271 43.05 -28.76 4.08
CA LEU A 271 44.09 -27.73 4.20
C LEU A 271 44.48 -27.45 5.66
N SER A 272 43.56 -27.66 6.61
CA SER A 272 43.82 -27.45 8.04
C SER A 272 44.57 -28.61 8.69
N ARG A 273 44.64 -29.78 8.06
CA ARG A 273 45.31 -30.99 8.58
C ARG A 273 46.55 -31.36 7.74
N ARG A 274 47.52 -30.45 7.66
CA ARG A 274 48.78 -30.63 6.88
C ARG A 274 49.64 -31.84 7.29
N ASN A 275 49.46 -32.39 8.49
CA ASN A 275 50.23 -33.54 9.02
C ASN A 275 49.40 -34.83 9.15
N ALA A 276 48.27 -34.95 8.42
CA ALA A 276 47.39 -36.10 8.53
C ALA A 276 48.01 -37.37 7.92
N GLN A 277 47.87 -38.51 8.58
CA GLN A 277 48.40 -39.80 8.11
C GLN A 277 47.74 -40.23 6.78
N ALA A 278 48.48 -40.98 5.93
CA ALA A 278 48.01 -41.49 4.64
C ALA A 278 46.57 -42.06 4.56
N PRO A 279 46.06 -42.85 5.54
CA PRO A 279 44.68 -43.35 5.49
C PRO A 279 43.63 -42.24 5.55
N THR A 280 43.87 -41.17 6.32
CA THR A 280 42.94 -40.04 6.43
C THR A 280 42.87 -39.22 5.13
N LEU A 281 43.99 -39.08 4.41
CA LEU A 281 44.05 -38.44 3.10
C LEU A 281 43.32 -39.26 2.02
N LYS A 282 43.40 -40.60 2.07
CA LYS A 282 42.62 -41.49 1.20
C LYS A 282 41.12 -41.36 1.44
N LEU A 283 40.70 -41.25 2.71
CA LEU A 283 39.30 -41.01 3.08
C LEU A 283 38.78 -39.67 2.54
N PHE A 284 39.52 -38.57 2.72
CA PHE A 284 39.15 -37.26 2.16
C PHE A 284 38.98 -37.31 0.64
N LYS A 285 39.88 -37.98 -0.07
CA LYS A 285 39.76 -38.16 -1.53
C LYS A 285 38.55 -38.99 -1.93
N ALA A 286 38.26 -40.08 -1.21
CA ALA A 286 37.08 -40.91 -1.48
C ALA A 286 35.77 -40.13 -1.27
N VAL A 287 35.65 -39.38 -0.16
CA VAL A 287 34.49 -38.53 0.11
C VAL A 287 34.36 -37.42 -0.93
N ALA A 288 35.47 -36.80 -1.36
CA ALA A 288 35.46 -35.79 -2.42
C ALA A 288 34.93 -36.37 -3.74
N VAL A 289 35.37 -37.57 -4.14
CA VAL A 289 34.87 -38.24 -5.36
C VAL A 289 33.37 -38.48 -5.28
N VAL A 290 32.86 -38.96 -4.14
CA VAL A 290 31.41 -39.16 -3.93
C VAL A 290 30.65 -37.83 -4.07
N LEU A 291 31.11 -36.75 -3.43
CA LEU A 291 30.48 -35.43 -3.53
C LEU A 291 30.53 -34.85 -4.95
N VAL A 292 31.60 -35.10 -5.70
CA VAL A 292 31.71 -34.69 -7.11
C VAL A 292 30.73 -35.48 -7.98
N ILE A 293 30.58 -36.79 -7.75
CA ILE A 293 29.58 -37.61 -8.46
C ILE A 293 28.17 -37.08 -8.17
N LEU A 294 27.85 -36.81 -6.90
CA LEU A 294 26.55 -36.23 -6.51
C LEU A 294 26.32 -34.89 -7.21
N LEU A 295 27.32 -33.99 -7.19
CA LEU A 295 27.25 -32.71 -7.89
C LEU A 295 26.95 -32.89 -9.40
N LEU A 296 27.65 -33.82 -10.06
CA LEU A 296 27.46 -34.11 -11.49
C LEU A 296 26.06 -34.68 -11.77
N VAL A 297 25.53 -35.54 -10.91
CA VAL A 297 24.16 -36.08 -11.03
C VAL A 297 23.13 -34.96 -10.95
N GLN A 298 23.26 -34.04 -9.99
CA GLN A 298 22.33 -32.92 -9.85
C GLN A 298 22.40 -31.97 -11.05
N VAL A 299 23.60 -31.68 -11.56
CA VAL A 299 23.79 -30.86 -12.77
C VAL A 299 23.17 -31.53 -13.99
N ALA A 300 23.41 -32.83 -14.18
CA ALA A 300 22.86 -33.59 -15.30
C ALA A 300 21.32 -33.65 -15.25
N ALA A 301 20.75 -33.90 -14.07
CA ALA A 301 19.29 -33.91 -13.89
C ALA A 301 18.69 -32.53 -14.21
N GLY A 302 19.26 -31.45 -13.67
CA GLY A 302 18.84 -30.08 -14.00
C GLY A 302 18.87 -29.81 -15.51
N ALA A 303 19.95 -30.18 -16.19
CA ALA A 303 20.08 -30.01 -17.64
C ALA A 303 18.97 -30.75 -18.42
N VAL A 304 18.63 -31.99 -18.02
CA VAL A 304 17.56 -32.78 -18.67
C VAL A 304 16.20 -32.07 -18.57
N TYR A 305 15.87 -31.46 -17.42
CA TYR A 305 14.62 -30.70 -17.28
C TYR A 305 14.62 -29.45 -18.16
N PHE A 306 15.73 -28.70 -18.19
CA PHE A 306 15.83 -27.49 -19.02
C PHE A 306 15.70 -27.78 -20.52
N PHE A 307 16.29 -28.89 -21.01
CA PHE A 307 16.13 -29.27 -22.42
C PHE A 307 14.70 -29.68 -22.79
N ASN A 308 13.91 -30.18 -21.84
CA ASN A 308 12.53 -30.64 -22.08
C ASN A 308 11.43 -29.67 -21.59
N TRP A 309 11.82 -28.44 -21.24
CA TRP A 309 10.94 -27.48 -20.54
C TRP A 309 9.66 -27.14 -21.31
N ASN A 310 9.80 -26.77 -22.58
CA ASN A 310 8.68 -26.29 -23.38
C ASN A 310 7.64 -27.39 -23.66
N ASN A 311 8.07 -28.63 -23.78
CA ASN A 311 7.20 -29.79 -24.05
C ASN A 311 6.39 -30.21 -22.82
N ASN A 312 6.87 -29.90 -21.60
CA ASN A 312 6.26 -30.31 -20.33
C ASN A 312 5.92 -29.12 -19.43
N TYR A 313 5.56 -27.98 -20.03
CA TYR A 313 5.32 -26.72 -19.33
C TYR A 313 4.41 -26.86 -18.09
N LEU A 314 3.33 -27.64 -18.20
CA LEU A 314 2.37 -27.84 -17.10
C LEU A 314 3.05 -28.45 -15.86
N ALA A 315 3.75 -29.58 -16.05
CA ALA A 315 4.41 -30.28 -14.96
C ALA A 315 5.67 -29.56 -14.45
N TYR A 316 6.36 -28.81 -15.33
CA TYR A 316 7.70 -28.27 -15.01
C TYR A 316 7.64 -26.84 -14.47
N SER A 317 6.64 -26.06 -14.88
CA SER A 317 6.48 -24.66 -14.51
C SER A 317 5.11 -24.37 -13.91
N TRP A 318 4.01 -24.70 -14.59
CA TRP A 318 2.67 -24.28 -14.13
C TRP A 318 2.33 -24.77 -12.71
N HIS A 319 2.23 -26.09 -12.50
CA HIS A 319 1.87 -26.66 -11.20
C HIS A 319 2.90 -26.40 -10.09
N PRO A 320 4.21 -26.58 -10.31
CA PRO A 320 5.17 -26.39 -9.23
C PRO A 320 5.39 -24.91 -8.87
N GLN A 321 5.19 -23.98 -9.81
CA GLN A 321 5.56 -22.57 -9.70
C GLN A 321 4.35 -21.63 -9.83
N THR A 322 3.76 -21.50 -11.02
CA THR A 322 2.79 -20.44 -11.36
C THR A 322 1.49 -20.56 -10.57
N GLU A 323 0.91 -21.75 -10.49
CA GLU A 323 -0.33 -22.00 -9.74
C GLU A 323 -0.20 -21.58 -8.26
N LYS A 324 0.96 -21.87 -7.66
CA LYS A 324 1.25 -21.51 -6.27
C LYS A 324 1.54 -20.02 -6.12
N GLN A 325 2.21 -19.43 -7.11
CA GLN A 325 2.45 -17.99 -7.15
C GLN A 325 1.14 -17.23 -7.25
N ILE A 326 0.16 -17.70 -8.03
CA ILE A 326 -1.19 -17.13 -8.09
C ILE A 326 -1.83 -17.18 -6.70
N ALA A 327 -1.90 -18.35 -6.06
CA ALA A 327 -2.51 -18.50 -4.74
C ALA A 327 -1.88 -17.58 -3.68
N VAL A 328 -0.55 -17.51 -3.63
CA VAL A 328 0.17 -16.68 -2.65
C VAL A 328 0.02 -15.19 -2.97
N THR A 329 0.10 -14.81 -4.24
CA THR A 329 -0.02 -13.40 -4.66
C THR A 329 -1.44 -12.88 -4.41
N ARG A 330 -2.48 -13.68 -4.70
CA ARG A 330 -3.87 -13.31 -4.41
C ARG A 330 -4.12 -13.10 -2.92
N TRP A 331 -3.60 -14.00 -2.08
CA TRP A 331 -3.65 -13.82 -0.62
C TRP A 331 -2.87 -12.57 -0.17
N ALA A 332 -1.63 -12.38 -0.65
CA ALA A 332 -0.79 -11.25 -0.27
C ALA A 332 -1.42 -9.90 -0.66
N ALA A 333 -1.88 -9.78 -1.90
CA ALA A 333 -2.55 -8.58 -2.41
C ALA A 333 -3.98 -8.39 -1.87
N GLY A 334 -4.58 -9.39 -1.22
CA GLY A 334 -5.92 -9.26 -0.62
C GLY A 334 -7.05 -9.38 -1.63
N LEU A 335 -6.87 -10.24 -2.64
CA LEU A 335 -7.77 -10.40 -3.78
C LEU A 335 -8.82 -11.50 -3.56
N ASP A 336 -8.66 -12.33 -2.53
CA ASP A 336 -9.55 -13.45 -2.27
C ASP A 336 -10.98 -13.02 -1.89
N GLY A 337 -11.15 -11.78 -1.43
CA GLY A 337 -12.46 -11.18 -1.12
C GLY A 337 -13.16 -10.51 -2.30
N ILE A 338 -12.55 -10.47 -3.49
CA ILE A 338 -13.15 -9.81 -4.66
C ILE A 338 -14.33 -10.65 -5.18
N HIS A 339 -15.50 -10.04 -5.23
CA HIS A 339 -16.70 -10.65 -5.78
C HIS A 339 -16.75 -10.50 -7.30
N VAL A 340 -16.66 -11.62 -8.01
CA VAL A 340 -16.63 -11.63 -9.48
C VAL A 340 -18.05 -11.81 -10.04
N ASN A 341 -18.46 -10.87 -10.87
CA ASN A 341 -19.75 -10.82 -11.56
C ASN A 341 -19.55 -10.51 -13.05
N ASN A 342 -20.61 -10.64 -13.84
CA ASN A 342 -20.62 -10.23 -15.24
C ASN A 342 -20.97 -8.75 -15.35
N ILE A 343 -20.33 -8.00 -16.24
CA ILE A 343 -20.63 -6.58 -16.49
C ILE A 343 -22.10 -6.32 -16.87
N THR A 344 -22.81 -7.30 -17.40
CA THR A 344 -24.25 -7.21 -17.67
C THR A 344 -25.12 -7.27 -16.42
N SER A 345 -24.59 -7.70 -15.28
CA SER A 345 -25.28 -7.74 -13.99
C SER A 345 -24.96 -6.54 -13.10
N LEU A 346 -24.50 -5.43 -13.68
CA LEU A 346 -24.24 -4.21 -12.92
C LEU A 346 -25.55 -3.74 -12.26
N PRO A 347 -25.57 -3.46 -10.95
CA PRO A 347 -26.74 -2.87 -10.32
C PRO A 347 -27.11 -1.54 -10.98
N THR A 348 -28.39 -1.20 -10.92
CA THR A 348 -28.92 0.05 -11.46
C THR A 348 -29.88 0.70 -10.47
N SER A 349 -30.24 1.95 -10.77
CA SER A 349 -31.17 2.78 -10.02
C SER A 349 -32.09 3.53 -10.99
N ASN A 350 -32.99 4.35 -10.46
CA ASN A 350 -33.75 5.29 -11.28
C ASN A 350 -32.77 6.14 -12.13
N PRO A 351 -32.98 6.25 -13.46
CA PRO A 351 -32.12 7.03 -14.35
C PRO A 351 -31.84 8.44 -13.85
N MET A 352 -32.85 9.16 -13.37
CA MET A 352 -32.69 10.53 -12.90
C MET A 352 -31.83 10.60 -11.65
N THR A 353 -31.96 9.65 -10.73
CA THR A 353 -31.08 9.57 -9.55
C THR A 353 -29.62 9.43 -9.94
N THR A 354 -29.30 8.64 -10.97
CA THR A 354 -27.93 8.53 -11.47
C THR A 354 -27.49 9.81 -12.19
N LEU A 355 -28.33 10.37 -13.05
CA LEU A 355 -27.99 11.56 -13.85
C LEU A 355 -27.75 12.81 -12.97
N ASP A 356 -28.50 12.98 -11.88
CA ASP A 356 -28.33 14.05 -10.89
C ASP A 356 -27.03 13.92 -10.08
N LEU A 357 -26.37 12.75 -10.14
CA LEU A 357 -25.10 12.46 -9.48
C LEU A 357 -23.89 12.52 -10.42
N VAL A 358 -24.12 12.58 -11.75
CA VAL A 358 -23.01 12.61 -12.70
C VAL A 358 -22.18 13.88 -12.48
N ARG A 359 -20.90 13.69 -12.20
CA ARG A 359 -19.93 14.78 -12.08
C ARG A 359 -19.77 15.51 -13.42
N GLN A 360 -19.87 16.84 -13.37
CA GLN A 360 -19.68 17.73 -14.51
C GLN A 360 -18.49 18.68 -14.33
N TRP A 361 -17.98 18.83 -13.09
CA TRP A 361 -16.76 19.56 -12.76
C TRP A 361 -15.69 18.59 -12.26
N ASP A 362 -14.55 18.52 -12.94
CA ASP A 362 -13.40 17.71 -12.55
C ASP A 362 -12.42 18.46 -11.66
N GLN A 363 -11.39 17.75 -11.19
CA GLN A 363 -10.40 18.28 -10.25
C GLN A 363 -9.74 19.54 -10.77
N GLN A 364 -9.28 19.56 -12.03
CA GLN A 364 -8.59 20.72 -12.60
C GLN A 364 -9.54 21.91 -12.74
N ALA A 365 -10.80 21.68 -13.16
CA ALA A 365 -11.79 22.74 -13.25
C ALA A 365 -12.12 23.33 -11.87
N ALA A 366 -12.23 22.46 -10.85
CA ALA A 366 -12.42 22.87 -9.47
C ALA A 366 -11.23 23.68 -8.95
N THR A 367 -10.00 23.23 -9.17
CA THR A 367 -8.78 23.94 -8.74
C THR A 367 -8.71 25.34 -9.35
N VAL A 368 -8.96 25.51 -10.66
CA VAL A 368 -8.97 26.83 -11.31
C VAL A 368 -10.06 27.73 -10.72
N THR A 369 -11.26 27.20 -10.52
CA THR A 369 -12.37 27.94 -9.94
C THR A 369 -12.05 28.36 -8.50
N ASN A 370 -11.57 27.44 -7.67
CA ASN A 370 -11.16 27.72 -6.29
C ASN A 370 -10.00 28.72 -6.22
N THR A 371 -9.05 28.68 -7.17
CA THR A 371 -7.93 29.64 -7.21
C THR A 371 -8.45 31.07 -7.35
N LYS A 372 -9.48 31.28 -8.16
CA LYS A 372 -10.15 32.57 -8.28
C LYS A 372 -10.84 33.00 -6.97
N GLU A 373 -11.44 32.05 -6.24
CA GLU A 373 -12.18 32.32 -5.00
C GLU A 373 -11.28 32.54 -3.76
N ILE A 374 -9.96 32.25 -3.86
CA ILE A 374 -8.99 32.72 -2.85
C ILE A 374 -9.14 34.23 -2.68
N GLY A 375 -9.16 34.97 -3.79
CA GLY A 375 -9.24 36.43 -3.83
C GLY A 375 -7.87 37.10 -3.94
N ALA A 376 -7.76 38.36 -3.48
CA ALA A 376 -6.55 39.18 -3.63
C ALA A 376 -5.42 38.85 -2.63
N TYR A 377 -5.43 37.66 -2.02
CA TYR A 377 -4.38 37.25 -1.09
C TYR A 377 -3.17 36.73 -1.87
N ASN A 378 -2.04 37.44 -1.77
CA ASN A 378 -0.78 37.05 -2.41
C ASN A 378 0.05 36.05 -1.57
N TRP A 379 -0.44 35.65 -0.41
CA TRP A 379 0.24 34.79 0.57
C TRP A 379 -0.50 33.47 0.83
N MET A 380 -1.49 33.13 0.00
CA MET A 380 -2.15 31.83 0.03
C MET A 380 -2.15 31.21 -1.36
N GLY A 381 -1.97 29.89 -1.39
CA GLY A 381 -2.20 29.04 -2.55
C GLY A 381 -3.22 27.96 -2.20
N LEU A 382 -3.50 27.08 -3.15
CA LEU A 382 -4.25 25.86 -2.89
C LEU A 382 -3.27 24.73 -2.59
N ALA A 383 -3.62 23.90 -1.62
CA ALA A 383 -3.12 22.53 -1.54
C ALA A 383 -3.85 21.65 -2.58
N SER A 384 -3.72 20.33 -2.48
CA SER A 384 -4.40 19.40 -3.37
C SER A 384 -5.93 19.51 -3.26
N SER A 385 -6.60 19.50 -4.41
CA SER A 385 -8.07 19.48 -4.48
C SER A 385 -8.55 18.05 -4.39
N GLU A 386 -9.17 17.68 -3.28
CA GLU A 386 -9.56 16.30 -2.99
C GLU A 386 -11.06 16.12 -3.04
N ILE A 387 -11.47 14.93 -3.48
CA ILE A 387 -12.89 14.61 -3.64
C ILE A 387 -13.47 13.98 -2.38
N VAL A 388 -14.57 14.55 -1.89
CA VAL A 388 -15.25 14.08 -0.69
C VAL A 388 -16.71 13.78 -0.96
N PHE A 389 -17.27 12.87 -0.18
CA PHE A 389 -18.69 12.57 -0.19
C PHE A 389 -19.27 12.81 1.19
N TYR A 390 -20.11 13.83 1.30
CA TYR A 390 -20.72 14.23 2.55
C TYR A 390 -22.20 14.55 2.33
N ASN A 391 -23.05 14.08 3.24
CA ASN A 391 -24.49 14.28 3.19
C ASN A 391 -25.10 13.96 1.79
N ARG A 392 -24.71 12.82 1.22
CA ARG A 392 -25.13 12.32 -0.10
C ARG A 392 -24.75 13.21 -1.30
N THR A 393 -23.85 14.16 -1.11
CA THR A 393 -23.38 15.06 -2.15
C THR A 393 -21.88 14.91 -2.31
N GLU A 394 -21.43 14.92 -3.55
CA GLU A 394 -20.01 14.90 -3.89
C GLU A 394 -19.49 16.34 -4.02
N TYR A 395 -18.32 16.61 -3.43
CA TYR A 395 -17.66 17.91 -3.48
C TYR A 395 -16.18 17.78 -3.85
N TRP A 396 -15.67 18.79 -4.55
CA TRP A 396 -14.23 19.08 -4.60
C TRP A 396 -13.89 20.05 -3.48
N VAL A 397 -12.90 19.69 -2.67
CA VAL A 397 -12.48 20.46 -1.50
C VAL A 397 -11.01 20.82 -1.66
N SER A 398 -10.71 22.12 -1.67
CA SER A 398 -9.37 22.66 -1.85
C SER A 398 -9.00 23.50 -0.62
N PRO A 399 -8.33 22.91 0.38
CA PRO A 399 -7.78 23.68 1.49
C PRO A 399 -6.68 24.62 1.00
N THR A 400 -6.56 25.76 1.67
CA THR A 400 -5.48 26.72 1.37
C THR A 400 -4.19 26.35 2.10
N THR A 401 -3.05 26.66 1.47
CA THR A 401 -1.71 26.54 2.06
C THR A 401 -1.05 27.92 2.09
N PRO A 402 -0.25 28.25 3.10
CA PRO A 402 0.56 29.46 3.08
C PRO A 402 1.48 29.46 1.86
N THR A 403 1.57 30.60 1.21
CA THR A 403 2.64 30.94 0.27
C THR A 403 3.37 32.14 0.83
N PHE A 404 4.67 32.23 0.57
CA PHE A 404 5.53 33.23 1.20
C PHE A 404 5.91 34.30 0.17
N PRO A 405 5.28 35.49 0.17
CA PRO A 405 5.69 36.61 -0.70
C PRO A 405 7.14 37.05 -0.43
N SER A 406 7.59 36.88 0.81
CA SER A 406 8.97 37.01 1.24
C SER A 406 9.38 35.72 1.93
N THR A 407 10.51 35.16 1.52
CA THR A 407 11.08 33.90 2.04
C THR A 407 12.15 34.14 3.11
N ASP A 408 12.12 35.32 3.73
CA ASP A 408 12.95 35.56 4.91
C ASP A 408 12.39 34.79 6.12
N TRP A 409 13.30 34.47 7.05
CA TRP A 409 12.97 33.62 8.19
C TRP A 409 11.79 34.15 9.03
N ILE A 410 11.68 35.47 9.22
CA ILE A 410 10.59 36.08 10.01
C ILE A 410 9.25 35.86 9.30
N SER A 411 9.19 36.10 7.99
CA SER A 411 7.98 35.90 7.21
C SER A 411 7.48 34.45 7.31
N GLU A 412 8.36 33.48 7.09
CA GLU A 412 8.01 32.06 7.08
C GLU A 412 7.61 31.51 8.45
N HIS A 413 8.20 32.03 9.54
CA HIS A 413 8.07 31.41 10.87
C HIS A 413 7.20 32.22 11.86
N LEU A 414 7.03 33.53 11.66
CA LEU A 414 6.34 34.43 12.61
C LEU A 414 5.09 35.12 12.05
N ILE A 415 5.04 35.40 10.74
CA ILE A 415 3.95 36.17 10.12
C ILE A 415 2.93 35.25 9.42
N TYR A 416 3.40 34.42 8.50
CA TYR A 416 2.56 33.52 7.68
C TYR A 416 2.41 32.15 8.37
N THR A 417 1.78 32.16 9.54
CA THR A 417 1.70 31.02 10.45
C THR A 417 0.56 30.04 10.18
N HIS A 418 -0.44 30.44 9.40
CA HIS A 418 -1.65 29.67 9.10
C HIS A 418 -2.19 30.00 7.71
N ALA A 419 -3.14 29.20 7.22
CA ALA A 419 -3.97 29.51 6.07
C ALA A 419 -5.43 29.74 6.50
N ALA A 420 -6.22 30.43 5.68
CA ALA A 420 -7.48 31.04 6.14
C ALA A 420 -8.76 30.39 5.58
N LYS A 421 -8.68 29.51 4.58
CA LYS A 421 -9.87 29.02 3.86
C LYS A 421 -9.82 27.55 3.46
N VAL A 422 -10.98 26.91 3.42
CA VAL A 422 -11.26 25.60 2.81
C VAL A 422 -12.28 25.82 1.71
N LEU A 423 -11.89 25.76 0.43
CA LEU A 423 -12.80 26.10 -0.66
C LEU A 423 -13.55 24.86 -1.15
N VAL A 424 -14.88 24.93 -1.28
CA VAL A 424 -15.74 23.80 -1.62
C VAL A 424 -16.53 24.07 -2.89
N ILE A 425 -16.50 23.13 -3.84
CA ILE A 425 -17.26 23.16 -5.10
C ILE A 425 -18.13 21.91 -5.20
N ASN A 426 -19.41 22.09 -5.54
CA ASN A 426 -20.29 20.99 -5.91
C ASN A 426 -19.89 20.41 -7.27
N THR A 427 -19.62 19.11 -7.33
CA THR A 427 -19.06 18.47 -8.54
C THR A 427 -20.07 18.31 -9.67
N HIS A 428 -21.38 18.32 -9.37
CA HIS A 428 -22.43 18.17 -10.36
C HIS A 428 -22.69 19.47 -11.12
N ASN A 429 -22.68 20.63 -10.47
CA ASN A 429 -23.06 21.90 -11.12
C ASN A 429 -21.97 23.00 -11.12
N GLY A 430 -20.84 22.77 -10.44
CA GLY A 430 -19.75 23.73 -10.36
C GLY A 430 -19.99 24.91 -9.42
N SER A 431 -21.07 24.91 -8.63
CA SER A 431 -21.36 26.00 -7.69
C SER A 431 -20.41 25.98 -6.49
N VAL A 432 -19.90 27.15 -6.13
CA VAL A 432 -19.12 27.36 -4.90
C VAL A 432 -20.07 27.30 -3.70
N ILE A 433 -19.74 26.47 -2.71
CA ILE A 433 -20.55 26.26 -1.50
C ILE A 433 -19.74 26.77 -0.29
N PRO A 434 -20.36 27.55 0.62
CA PRO A 434 -19.70 27.91 1.88
C PRO A 434 -19.33 26.67 2.71
N THR A 435 -18.13 26.68 3.30
CA THR A 435 -17.59 25.58 4.11
C THR A 435 -18.52 25.18 5.25
N GLU A 436 -19.16 26.17 5.88
CA GLU A 436 -20.14 25.99 6.96
C GLU A 436 -21.35 25.19 6.50
N SER A 437 -21.84 25.46 5.28
CA SER A 437 -22.98 24.75 4.71
C SER A 437 -22.61 23.36 4.21
N ALA A 438 -21.40 23.21 3.67
CA ALA A 438 -20.91 21.92 3.17
C ALA A 438 -20.70 20.92 4.31
N TYR A 439 -20.05 21.32 5.40
CA TYR A 439 -19.70 20.43 6.51
C TYR A 439 -20.62 20.54 7.74
N GLY A 440 -21.50 21.55 7.79
CA GLY A 440 -22.40 21.78 8.92
C GLY A 440 -21.72 22.41 10.14
N ILE A 441 -20.56 23.07 9.96
CA ILE A 441 -19.80 23.72 11.03
C ILE A 441 -20.25 25.16 11.28
N GLY A 442 -20.00 25.68 12.49
CA GLY A 442 -20.44 27.03 12.88
C GLY A 442 -19.66 28.19 12.26
N SER A 443 -18.38 27.99 11.94
CA SER A 443 -17.51 28.98 11.32
C SER A 443 -16.31 28.30 10.66
N GLU A 444 -15.85 28.83 9.54
CA GLU A 444 -14.60 28.40 8.91
C GLU A 444 -13.37 28.62 9.83
N PRO A 445 -12.64 27.56 10.21
CA PRO A 445 -11.49 27.67 11.09
C PRO A 445 -10.18 28.01 10.34
N PRO A 446 -9.21 28.68 10.98
CA PRO A 446 -7.86 28.80 10.42
C PRO A 446 -7.15 27.45 10.38
N ILE A 447 -6.34 27.24 9.34
CA ILE A 447 -5.57 26.02 9.11
C ILE A 447 -4.14 26.25 9.59
N TYR A 448 -3.80 25.73 10.76
CA TYR A 448 -2.42 25.72 11.27
C TYR A 448 -1.68 24.43 10.88
N TYR A 449 -2.42 23.35 10.63
CA TYR A 449 -1.91 22.04 10.23
C TYR A 449 -2.60 21.62 8.95
N GLY A 450 -1.81 21.32 7.92
CA GLY A 450 -2.37 21.05 6.60
C GLY A 450 -1.40 20.41 5.65
N GLU A 451 -1.80 20.41 4.38
CA GLU A 451 -1.02 19.89 3.26
C GLU A 451 -0.35 21.04 2.48
N GLY A 452 0.82 20.75 1.91
CA GLY A 452 1.56 21.66 1.04
C GLY A 452 2.83 22.19 1.70
N ASP A 453 3.70 22.77 0.88
CA ASP A 453 5.03 23.21 1.32
C ASP A 453 4.99 24.31 2.39
N GLY A 454 3.89 25.09 2.44
CA GLY A 454 3.67 26.12 3.45
C GLY A 454 3.58 25.59 4.89
N PHE A 455 3.34 24.28 5.07
CA PHE A 455 3.28 23.62 6.37
C PHE A 455 4.55 22.83 6.72
N ASN A 456 5.59 22.86 5.88
CA ASN A 456 6.85 22.16 6.15
C ASN A 456 7.71 22.89 7.19
N GLN A 457 7.51 24.20 7.36
CA GLN A 457 8.24 25.00 8.34
C GLN A 457 7.56 24.98 9.71
N ASN A 458 8.39 24.99 10.76
CA ASN A 458 7.91 25.24 12.12
C ASN A 458 7.51 26.70 12.25
N VAL A 459 6.53 27.02 13.10
CA VAL A 459 6.19 28.42 13.38
C VAL A 459 6.29 28.71 14.86
N TYR A 460 6.64 29.94 15.17
CA TYR A 460 6.83 30.40 16.54
C TYR A 460 5.77 31.43 16.88
N LEU A 461 4.98 31.11 17.90
CA LEU A 461 3.80 31.85 18.28
C LEU A 461 4.09 32.81 19.43
N HIS A 462 3.24 33.81 19.58
CA HIS A 462 3.28 34.78 20.69
C HIS A 462 4.64 35.49 20.86
N VAL A 463 5.40 35.66 19.76
CA VAL A 463 6.69 36.33 19.79
C VAL A 463 6.48 37.84 19.89
N GLN A 464 7.01 38.45 20.95
CA GLN A 464 6.83 39.89 21.18
C GLN A 464 7.35 40.72 20.01
N GLY A 465 6.50 41.61 19.48
CA GLY A 465 6.83 42.54 18.40
C GLY A 465 6.46 42.05 17.01
N TYR A 466 5.86 40.86 16.89
CA TYR A 466 5.34 40.30 15.65
C TYR A 466 3.90 39.86 15.85
N ASP A 467 3.04 40.22 14.90
CA ASP A 467 1.65 39.77 14.83
C ASP A 467 1.49 38.79 13.67
N GLU A 468 0.66 37.78 13.85
CA GLU A 468 0.29 36.86 12.77
C GLU A 468 -0.54 37.62 11.72
N ILE A 469 -0.48 37.18 10.47
CA ILE A 469 -1.25 37.81 9.41
C ILE A 469 -2.76 37.77 9.70
N GLN A 470 -3.49 38.75 9.18
CA GLN A 470 -4.92 38.96 9.44
C GLN A 470 -5.27 39.24 10.91
N ASN A 471 -4.29 39.63 11.74
CA ASN A 471 -4.50 39.87 13.18
C ASN A 471 -5.07 38.61 13.87
N ALA A 472 -4.71 37.43 13.35
CA ALA A 472 -4.98 36.17 13.99
C ALA A 472 -4.09 36.01 15.23
N SER A 473 -4.53 35.16 16.15
CA SER A 473 -3.71 34.71 17.27
C SER A 473 -4.09 33.28 17.55
N TYR A 474 -3.11 32.39 17.51
CA TYR A 474 -3.34 30.99 17.80
C TYR A 474 -3.86 30.79 19.24
N ALA A 475 -5.08 30.26 19.37
CA ALA A 475 -5.73 30.10 20.67
C ALA A 475 -5.47 28.74 21.35
N GLY A 476 -4.90 27.78 20.63
CA GLY A 476 -4.66 26.43 21.15
C GLY A 476 -3.40 26.32 22.01
N ALA A 477 -3.12 25.12 22.50
CA ALA A 477 -1.84 24.83 23.15
C ALA A 477 -0.72 24.66 22.10
N PRO A 478 0.50 25.18 22.35
CA PRO A 478 1.65 24.93 21.48
C PRO A 478 2.05 23.47 21.52
N ASP A 479 2.66 22.99 20.43
CA ASP A 479 3.26 21.66 20.35
C ASP A 479 4.43 21.50 21.33
N TYR A 480 5.27 22.53 21.46
CA TYR A 480 6.39 22.54 22.40
C TYR A 480 6.75 23.97 22.83
N VAL A 481 7.29 24.12 24.05
CA VAL A 481 7.80 25.41 24.55
C VAL A 481 9.32 25.34 24.67
N LEU A 482 10.02 26.10 23.83
CA LEU A 482 11.48 26.17 23.84
C LEU A 482 11.97 27.16 24.91
N ASP A 483 12.73 26.65 25.88
CA ASP A 483 13.33 27.48 26.94
C ASP A 483 14.79 27.10 27.26
N GLY A 484 15.53 28.03 27.88
CA GLY A 484 16.90 27.84 28.33
C GLY A 484 17.84 27.29 27.25
N TRP A 485 18.56 26.21 27.59
CA TRP A 485 19.53 25.57 26.68
C TRP A 485 18.86 24.94 25.44
N GLN A 486 17.60 24.49 25.57
CA GLN A 486 16.86 23.86 24.47
C GLN A 486 16.62 24.89 23.36
N LYS A 487 16.15 26.07 23.75
CA LYS A 487 16.00 27.22 22.86
C LYS A 487 17.33 27.64 22.24
N SER A 488 18.38 27.80 23.06
CA SER A 488 19.69 28.20 22.54
C SER A 488 20.22 27.22 21.51
N MET A 489 20.07 25.91 21.74
CA MET A 489 20.50 24.90 20.78
C MET A 489 19.61 24.85 19.54
N TRP A 490 18.29 24.86 19.69
CA TRP A 490 17.35 24.82 18.57
C TRP A 490 17.60 25.97 17.59
N PHE A 491 17.60 27.21 18.08
CA PHE A 491 17.78 28.37 17.22
C PHE A 491 19.23 28.53 16.71
N THR A 492 20.23 27.93 17.37
CA THR A 492 21.61 27.95 16.86
C THR A 492 21.83 26.92 15.74
N PHE A 493 21.31 25.69 15.90
CA PHE A 493 21.64 24.57 15.02
C PHE A 493 20.57 24.26 13.97
N ALA A 494 19.28 24.43 14.26
CA ALA A 494 18.20 24.27 13.26
C ALA A 494 17.93 25.56 12.50
N GLU A 495 17.69 26.66 13.22
CA GLU A 495 17.16 27.89 12.61
C GLU A 495 18.24 28.91 12.20
N ALA A 496 19.48 28.72 12.66
CA ALA A 496 20.58 29.68 12.50
C ALA A 496 20.26 31.13 12.96
N GLN A 497 19.37 31.29 13.93
CA GLN A 497 18.94 32.57 14.51
C GLN A 497 19.55 32.83 15.90
N LEU A 498 20.78 33.33 15.93
CA LEU A 498 21.50 33.57 17.21
C LEU A 498 20.79 34.61 18.12
N GLY A 499 20.07 35.57 17.54
CA GLY A 499 19.30 36.56 18.32
C GLY A 499 18.18 35.91 19.15
N PHE A 500 17.48 34.94 18.56
CA PHE A 500 16.45 34.16 19.26
C PHE A 500 17.08 33.18 20.25
N ALA A 501 18.18 32.53 19.86
CA ALA A 501 18.90 31.55 20.66
C ALA A 501 19.29 32.08 22.06
N PHE A 502 19.72 33.34 22.15
CA PHE A 502 20.23 33.92 23.40
C PHE A 502 19.32 35.00 24.03
N SER A 503 18.07 35.09 23.58
CA SER A 503 17.05 35.92 24.24
C SER A 503 16.66 35.34 25.61
N GLY A 504 16.03 36.14 26.49
CA GLY A 504 15.65 35.70 27.86
C GLY A 504 14.26 35.07 28.01
N LYS A 505 13.42 35.03 26.97
CA LYS A 505 12.01 34.59 27.03
C LYS A 505 11.83 33.22 26.38
N SER A 506 10.92 32.38 26.88
CA SER A 506 10.52 31.16 26.21
C SER A 506 9.82 31.47 24.88
N VAL A 507 9.80 30.50 23.97
CA VAL A 507 9.14 30.61 22.66
C VAL A 507 8.22 29.42 22.45
N ASP A 508 6.96 29.71 22.14
CA ASP A 508 5.96 28.71 21.78
C ASP A 508 6.20 28.26 20.34
N MET A 509 6.24 26.95 20.11
CA MET A 509 6.54 26.37 18.81
C MET A 509 5.40 25.46 18.35
N GLN A 510 5.01 25.58 17.09
CA GLN A 510 4.28 24.55 16.35
C GLN A 510 5.25 23.79 15.45
N TRP A 511 5.31 22.48 15.65
CA TRP A 511 6.32 21.62 15.06
C TRP A 511 5.67 20.61 14.13
N ASN A 512 6.32 20.20 13.04
CA ASN A 512 5.82 19.13 12.16
C ASN A 512 4.34 19.33 11.74
N ARG A 513 4.07 20.45 11.08
CA ARG A 513 2.69 20.91 10.78
C ARG A 513 2.09 20.27 9.54
N ASN A 514 2.94 19.75 8.65
CA ASN A 514 2.51 18.98 7.49
C ASN A 514 1.86 17.67 7.95
N VAL A 515 0.61 17.43 7.55
CA VAL A 515 -0.18 16.28 8.02
C VAL A 515 0.44 14.93 7.66
N PHE A 516 1.12 14.81 6.52
CA PHE A 516 1.78 13.57 6.11
C PHE A 516 3.02 13.31 6.95
N SER A 517 3.85 14.33 7.18
CA SER A 517 5.03 14.18 8.05
C SER A 517 4.61 13.87 9.50
N ARG A 518 3.57 14.55 9.99
CA ARG A 518 3.03 14.35 11.34
C ARG A 518 2.51 12.94 11.57
N VAL A 519 1.78 12.36 10.62
CA VAL A 519 1.30 10.97 10.72
C VAL A 519 2.44 9.99 10.43
N GLY A 520 3.28 10.26 9.44
CA GLY A 520 4.38 9.39 9.01
C GLY A 520 5.39 9.09 10.11
N ASP A 521 5.71 10.07 10.95
CA ASP A 521 6.63 9.93 12.09
C ASP A 521 6.11 8.98 13.20
N LEU A 522 4.81 8.64 13.17
CA LEU A 522 4.21 7.64 14.06
C LEU A 522 4.22 6.22 13.47
N LEU A 523 4.47 6.07 12.17
CA LEU A 523 4.31 4.79 11.48
C LEU A 523 5.61 3.99 11.47
N ILE A 524 5.61 2.84 12.16
CA ILE A 524 6.65 1.83 12.01
C ILE A 524 6.64 1.21 10.59
N PRO A 525 7.80 0.72 10.10
CA PRO A 525 7.93 0.14 8.76
C PRO A 525 6.84 -0.87 8.36
N GLY A 526 6.47 -0.83 7.08
CA GLY A 526 5.43 -1.67 6.49
C GLY A 526 4.00 -1.10 6.60
N LEU A 527 3.84 0.02 7.31
CA LEU A 527 2.71 0.91 7.13
C LEU A 527 3.12 2.07 6.22
N THR A 528 2.21 2.50 5.36
CA THR A 528 2.36 3.66 4.49
C THR A 528 1.06 4.43 4.41
N MET A 529 1.13 5.67 3.94
CA MET A 529 -0.01 6.57 3.81
C MET A 529 -0.44 6.66 2.35
N ASP A 530 -1.74 6.84 2.14
CA ASP A 530 -2.25 7.31 0.86
C ASP A 530 -1.85 8.80 0.69
N PRO A 531 -1.28 9.20 -0.46
CA PRO A 531 -0.85 10.58 -0.70
C PRO A 531 -2.02 11.57 -0.85
N SER A 532 -3.27 11.09 -0.93
CA SER A 532 -4.47 11.91 -1.10
C SER A 532 -5.29 12.00 0.20
N ALA A 533 -4.81 12.82 1.13
CA ALA A 533 -5.51 13.15 2.37
C ALA A 533 -6.65 14.14 2.12
N TYR A 534 -7.82 13.90 2.69
CA TYR A 534 -9.04 14.68 2.41
C TYR A 534 -9.68 15.18 3.70
N ILE A 535 -10.49 16.25 3.60
CA ILE A 535 -11.15 16.84 4.77
C ILE A 535 -12.41 16.05 5.14
N VAL A 536 -12.57 15.78 6.43
CA VAL A 536 -13.77 15.20 7.04
C VAL A 536 -14.24 16.06 8.21
N SER A 537 -15.50 15.92 8.60
CA SER A 537 -16.07 16.68 9.71
C SER A 537 -16.97 15.84 10.62
N ASP A 538 -16.93 16.15 11.91
CA ASP A 538 -17.88 15.67 12.92
C ASP A 538 -19.08 16.64 13.13
N GLY A 539 -19.20 17.66 12.27
CA GLY A 539 -20.19 18.73 12.35
C GLY A 539 -19.78 19.91 13.26
N HIS A 540 -18.62 19.85 13.91
CA HIS A 540 -18.11 20.92 14.78
C HIS A 540 -16.70 21.36 14.36
N SER A 541 -15.83 20.41 14.03
CA SER A 541 -14.45 20.60 13.64
C SER A 541 -14.16 19.95 12.30
N LEU A 542 -13.05 20.36 11.69
CA LEU A 542 -12.53 19.79 10.45
C LEU A 542 -11.24 19.04 10.72
N PHE A 543 -11.06 17.91 10.03
CA PHE A 543 -9.89 17.06 10.16
C PHE A 543 -9.38 16.66 8.78
N TYR A 544 -8.06 16.59 8.62
CA TYR A 544 -7.48 15.80 7.53
C TYR A 544 -7.59 14.31 7.88
N ALA A 545 -8.23 13.54 7.01
CA ALA A 545 -8.23 12.09 7.06
C ALA A 545 -7.06 11.54 6.25
N VAL A 546 -5.98 11.19 6.94
CA VAL A 546 -4.83 10.49 6.35
C VAL A 546 -5.08 8.99 6.39
N GLN A 547 -5.29 8.37 5.23
CA GLN A 547 -5.52 6.93 5.15
C GLN A 547 -4.20 6.18 5.26
N VAL A 548 -4.15 5.17 6.13
CA VAL A 548 -2.98 4.34 6.38
C VAL A 548 -3.28 2.91 5.96
N TYR A 549 -2.40 2.32 5.16
CA TYR A 549 -2.50 0.94 4.71
C TYR A 549 -1.18 0.20 4.92
N ILE A 550 -1.29 -1.12 4.98
CA ILE A 550 -0.16 -2.04 5.09
C ILE A 550 0.41 -2.22 3.69
N ASP A 551 1.69 -1.94 3.54
CA ASP A 551 2.53 -2.32 2.39
C ASP A 551 3.77 -3.02 2.96
N TYR A 552 3.61 -4.31 3.25
CA TYR A 552 4.65 -5.08 3.91
C TYR A 552 5.36 -6.01 2.92
N PRO A 553 6.67 -5.84 2.65
CA PRO A 553 7.38 -6.67 1.69
C PRO A 553 7.53 -8.10 2.22
N LEU A 554 6.83 -9.04 1.58
CA LEU A 554 6.95 -10.46 1.89
C LEU A 554 8.26 -11.00 1.31
N ARG A 555 9.08 -11.61 2.16
CA ARG A 555 10.26 -12.35 1.71
C ARG A 555 9.82 -13.71 1.18
N SER A 556 9.32 -13.76 -0.06
CA SER A 556 8.97 -15.01 -0.75
C SER A 556 8.87 -14.80 -2.26
N GLY A 557 9.55 -15.64 -3.04
CA GLY A 557 9.49 -15.62 -4.49
C GLY A 557 8.12 -16.05 -5.05
N PHE A 558 7.27 -16.67 -4.23
CA PHE A 558 5.88 -16.99 -4.61
C PHE A 558 4.93 -15.79 -4.49
N SER A 559 5.35 -14.68 -3.89
CA SER A 559 4.54 -13.46 -3.85
C SER A 559 5.08 -12.47 -4.87
N ALA A 560 4.29 -12.14 -5.89
CA ALA A 560 4.61 -11.03 -6.79
C ALA A 560 4.23 -9.68 -6.20
N SER A 561 3.34 -9.69 -5.20
CA SER A 561 2.85 -8.51 -4.49
C SER A 561 3.46 -8.42 -3.08
N PRO A 562 3.69 -7.23 -2.52
CA PRO A 562 3.78 -7.08 -1.08
C PRO A 562 2.46 -7.49 -0.41
N TYR A 563 2.45 -7.58 0.91
CA TYR A 563 1.22 -7.78 1.65
C TYR A 563 0.47 -6.44 1.75
N LEU A 564 -0.67 -6.35 1.07
CA LEU A 564 -1.47 -5.14 0.91
C LEU A 564 -2.80 -5.23 1.66
N ARG A 565 -3.05 -4.35 2.63
CA ARG A 565 -4.33 -4.29 3.37
C ARG A 565 -4.64 -2.88 3.85
N PHE A 566 -5.90 -2.48 3.82
CA PHE A 566 -6.31 -1.24 4.47
C PHE A 566 -6.24 -1.40 5.99
N PHE A 567 -5.47 -0.55 6.67
CA PHE A 567 -5.23 -0.64 8.12
C PHE A 567 -6.15 0.28 8.90
N GLY A 568 -6.17 1.57 8.56
CA GLY A 568 -6.85 2.58 9.35
C GLY A 568 -6.77 3.99 8.79
N VAL A 569 -7.29 4.96 9.54
CA VAL A 569 -7.25 6.37 9.21
C VAL A 569 -6.74 7.15 10.43
N ALA A 570 -5.81 8.05 10.21
CA ALA A 570 -5.38 9.03 11.20
C ALA A 570 -6.05 10.38 10.90
N LEU A 571 -6.86 10.87 11.83
CA LEU A 571 -7.42 12.21 11.75
C LEU A 571 -6.45 13.21 12.37
N VAL A 572 -6.11 14.26 11.62
CA VAL A 572 -5.34 15.40 12.13
C VAL A 572 -6.25 16.62 12.16
N ASN A 573 -6.49 17.18 13.35
CA ASN A 573 -7.27 18.41 13.49
C ASN A 573 -6.50 19.58 12.85
N ILE A 574 -7.17 20.31 11.97
CA ILE A 574 -6.52 21.36 11.17
C ILE A 574 -6.11 22.60 11.98
N GLN A 575 -6.73 22.80 13.15
CA GLN A 575 -6.47 23.94 14.02
C GLN A 575 -5.35 23.64 15.01
N ASP A 576 -5.44 22.54 15.77
CA ASP A 576 -4.53 22.30 16.90
C ASP A 576 -3.54 21.14 16.69
N GLY A 577 -3.63 20.44 15.56
CA GLY A 577 -2.72 19.36 15.18
C GLY A 577 -2.90 18.08 15.98
N ALA A 578 -3.98 17.94 16.77
CA ALA A 578 -4.28 16.72 17.49
C ALA A 578 -4.48 15.54 16.52
N VAL A 579 -3.92 14.38 16.87
CA VAL A 579 -3.94 13.18 16.01
C VAL A 579 -4.78 12.08 16.68
N GLN A 580 -5.74 11.52 15.93
CA GLN A 580 -6.58 10.42 16.40
C GLN A 580 -6.52 9.26 15.40
N GLY A 581 -6.05 8.11 15.85
CA GLY A 581 -5.94 6.91 15.02
C GLY A 581 -7.16 6.00 15.12
N TYR A 582 -7.67 5.53 13.98
CA TYR A 582 -8.79 4.60 13.90
C TYR A 582 -8.46 3.40 13.01
N THR A 583 -8.69 2.18 13.47
CA THR A 583 -8.51 0.95 12.67
C THR A 583 -9.79 0.59 11.94
N VAL A 584 -9.74 0.32 10.64
CA VAL A 584 -10.95 -0.03 9.85
C VAL A 584 -11.28 -1.52 9.84
N SER A 585 -10.54 -2.34 10.58
CA SER A 585 -10.63 -3.81 10.49
C SER A 585 -11.99 -4.38 10.89
N ASN A 586 -12.77 -3.66 11.72
CA ASN A 586 -14.14 -4.02 12.06
C ASN A 586 -15.12 -3.77 10.89
N LEU A 587 -14.78 -2.89 9.95
CA LEU A 587 -15.60 -2.53 8.79
C LEU A 587 -15.32 -3.42 7.58
N LEU A 588 -14.08 -3.88 7.40
CA LEU A 588 -13.65 -4.62 6.20
C LEU A 588 -14.23 -6.05 6.06
N GLY A 589 -15.00 -6.54 7.04
CA GLY A 589 -15.57 -7.88 7.03
C GLY A 589 -14.50 -8.97 7.22
N THR A 590 -14.79 -9.93 8.11
CA THR A 590 -13.81 -10.80 8.78
C THR A 590 -12.84 -10.02 9.68
N ASN A 591 -12.87 -10.29 10.99
CA ASN A 591 -11.80 -9.86 11.90
C ASN A 591 -10.48 -10.33 11.27
N SER A 592 -9.74 -9.43 10.61
CA SER A 592 -8.63 -9.74 9.72
C SER A 592 -7.73 -10.80 10.36
N SER A 593 -7.95 -12.07 9.98
CA SER A 593 -7.37 -13.21 10.68
C SER A 593 -5.87 -13.32 10.43
N ASP A 594 -5.37 -12.51 9.50
CA ASP A 594 -4.02 -12.46 9.00
C ASP A 594 -3.06 -11.86 10.04
N PHE A 595 -1.90 -12.49 10.18
CA PHE A 595 -0.95 -12.23 11.26
C PHE A 595 -0.34 -10.82 11.24
N ILE A 596 -0.17 -10.21 10.05
CA ILE A 596 0.42 -8.86 9.91
C ILE A 596 -0.57 -7.79 10.36
N THR A 597 -1.84 -7.90 9.98
CA THR A 597 -2.85 -6.94 10.44
C THR A 597 -3.04 -7.04 11.95
N LYS A 598 -3.05 -8.26 12.51
CA LYS A 598 -3.05 -8.49 13.96
C LYS A 598 -1.83 -7.90 14.65
N PHE A 599 -0.66 -7.97 14.04
CA PHE A 599 0.56 -7.36 14.56
C PHE A 599 0.38 -5.86 14.73
N TYR A 600 -0.01 -5.14 13.66
CA TYR A 600 -0.18 -3.69 13.73
C TYR A 600 -1.32 -3.27 14.67
N GLN A 601 -2.45 -3.99 14.69
CA GLN A 601 -3.52 -3.72 15.66
C GLN A 601 -3.04 -3.85 17.11
N LYS A 602 -2.24 -4.87 17.40
CA LYS A 602 -1.67 -5.07 18.75
C LYS A 602 -0.60 -4.02 19.07
N TYR A 603 0.16 -3.59 18.07
CA TYR A 603 1.19 -2.56 18.22
C TYR A 603 0.58 -1.17 18.46
N TYR A 604 -0.45 -0.82 17.71
CA TYR A 604 -1.22 0.42 17.86
C TYR A 604 -2.51 0.17 18.64
N SER A 605 -2.41 -0.40 19.83
CA SER A 605 -3.60 -0.73 20.64
C SER A 605 -4.44 0.47 21.07
N SER A 606 -3.88 1.68 20.96
CA SER A 606 -4.59 2.95 21.18
C SER A 606 -5.52 3.34 20.03
N TRP A 607 -5.32 2.77 18.83
CA TRP A 607 -6.19 3.05 17.69
C TRP A 607 -7.49 2.28 17.84
N THR A 608 -8.62 2.98 17.75
CA THR A 608 -9.94 2.42 18.05
C THR A 608 -10.80 2.27 16.78
N ALA A 609 -12.02 1.73 16.91
CA ALA A 609 -12.94 1.68 15.78
C ALA A 609 -13.39 3.11 15.37
N PRO A 610 -13.60 3.39 14.07
CA PRO A 610 -14.09 4.68 13.60
C PRO A 610 -15.43 5.04 14.25
N PRO A 611 -15.62 6.30 14.68
CA PRO A 611 -16.91 6.76 15.21
C PRO A 611 -17.97 6.78 14.10
N ALA A 612 -19.24 6.68 14.48
CA ALA A 612 -20.35 6.55 13.54
C ALA A 612 -20.47 7.73 12.54
N TRP A 613 -20.05 8.94 12.93
CA TRP A 613 -20.06 10.10 12.04
C TRP A 613 -18.99 10.03 10.94
N LEU A 614 -17.90 9.31 11.19
CA LEU A 614 -16.78 9.19 10.26
C LEU A 614 -17.05 8.12 9.20
N VAL A 615 -17.71 7.01 9.58
CA VAL A 615 -17.93 5.85 8.70
C VAL A 615 -18.46 6.24 7.31
N PRO A 616 -19.53 7.06 7.16
CA PRO A 616 -20.07 7.41 5.84
C PRO A 616 -19.13 8.25 4.96
N GLN A 617 -18.12 8.89 5.55
CA GLN A 617 -17.14 9.73 4.87
C GLN A 617 -15.90 8.94 4.42
N LEU A 618 -15.75 7.68 4.88
CA LEU A 618 -14.60 6.85 4.53
C LEU A 618 -14.69 6.37 3.09
N ARG A 619 -13.59 6.52 2.35
CA ARG A 619 -13.35 5.85 1.07
C ARG A 619 -12.25 4.80 1.23
N TYR A 620 -12.19 3.86 0.29
CA TYR A 620 -11.06 2.93 0.21
C TYR A 620 -9.82 3.70 -0.29
N PRO A 621 -8.57 3.36 0.10
CA PRO A 621 -7.41 4.13 -0.35
C PRO A 621 -7.13 3.94 -1.84
N GLU A 622 -6.82 5.05 -2.53
CA GLU A 622 -6.54 5.08 -3.97
C GLU A 622 -5.25 4.35 -4.25
N GLN A 623 -4.20 4.69 -3.50
CA GLN A 623 -2.87 4.15 -3.74
C GLN A 623 -2.81 2.65 -3.39
N LEU A 624 -3.68 2.18 -2.48
CA LEU A 624 -3.83 0.75 -2.18
C LEU A 624 -4.49 -0.01 -3.34
N LEU A 625 -5.50 0.56 -4.01
CA LEU A 625 -6.08 -0.04 -5.22
C LEU A 625 -5.09 0.02 -6.38
N GLY A 626 -4.30 1.08 -6.44
CA GLY A 626 -3.15 1.26 -7.31
C GLY A 626 -3.27 2.47 -8.22
N SER A 627 -2.12 2.97 -8.68
CA SER A 627 -1.97 4.11 -9.58
C SER A 627 -1.05 3.74 -10.76
N PRO A 628 -0.97 4.58 -11.82
CA PRO A 628 -0.03 4.34 -12.93
C PRO A 628 1.44 4.19 -12.48
N ASP A 629 1.83 4.91 -11.43
CA ASP A 629 3.21 4.95 -10.94
C ASP A 629 3.52 3.89 -9.87
N VAL A 630 2.51 3.54 -9.06
CA VAL A 630 2.68 2.64 -7.91
C VAL A 630 1.61 1.55 -7.96
N PRO A 631 2.01 0.28 -8.17
CA PRO A 631 1.06 -0.83 -8.32
C PRO A 631 0.35 -1.13 -7.00
N GLY A 632 -0.96 -1.27 -7.07
CA GLY A 632 -1.81 -1.67 -5.94
C GLY A 632 -2.49 -3.00 -6.15
N GLN A 633 -3.50 -3.29 -5.33
CA GLN A 633 -4.25 -4.55 -5.33
C GLN A 633 -4.80 -4.89 -6.72
N LEU A 634 -5.39 -3.91 -7.41
CA LEU A 634 -6.03 -4.13 -8.71
C LEU A 634 -4.99 -4.43 -9.80
N ASP A 635 -3.81 -3.81 -9.75
CA ASP A 635 -2.73 -4.07 -10.71
C ASP A 635 -2.21 -5.51 -10.64
N TYR A 636 -2.23 -6.11 -9.44
CA TYR A 636 -1.97 -7.54 -9.30
C TYR A 636 -3.14 -8.38 -9.80
N ASP A 637 -4.38 -8.01 -9.51
CA ASP A 637 -5.54 -8.75 -9.99
C ASP A 637 -5.61 -8.81 -11.52
N PHE A 638 -5.16 -7.77 -12.24
CA PHE A 638 -5.11 -7.73 -13.71
C PHE A 638 -4.43 -8.94 -14.37
N ILE A 639 -3.51 -9.61 -13.65
CA ILE A 639 -2.83 -10.82 -14.12
C ILE A 639 -3.27 -12.03 -13.27
N TYR A 640 -3.31 -11.88 -11.95
CA TYR A 640 -3.47 -12.99 -11.01
C TYR A 640 -4.93 -13.37 -10.70
N HIS A 641 -5.91 -12.81 -11.40
CA HIS A 641 -7.29 -13.34 -11.42
C HIS A 641 -7.44 -14.61 -12.26
N ILE A 642 -6.49 -14.89 -13.16
CA ILE A 642 -6.54 -16.06 -14.05
C ILE A 642 -5.95 -17.29 -13.38
N SER A 643 -6.72 -18.38 -13.36
CA SER A 643 -6.31 -19.70 -12.86
C SER A 643 -6.24 -20.79 -13.94
N ASP A 644 -6.60 -20.48 -15.19
CA ASP A 644 -6.46 -21.41 -16.31
C ASP A 644 -5.05 -21.35 -16.92
N PRO A 645 -4.34 -22.48 -17.07
CA PRO A 645 -2.97 -22.52 -17.57
C PRO A 645 -2.81 -22.05 -19.01
N PHE A 646 -3.80 -22.31 -19.86
CA PHE A 646 -3.75 -21.94 -21.27
C PHE A 646 -3.95 -20.43 -21.40
N VAL A 647 -4.97 -19.89 -20.74
CA VAL A 647 -5.28 -18.45 -20.73
C VAL A 647 -4.14 -17.64 -20.12
N PHE A 648 -3.57 -18.11 -19.01
CA PHE A 648 -2.45 -17.42 -18.36
C PHE A 648 -1.21 -17.41 -19.27
N ARG A 649 -0.90 -18.54 -19.93
CA ARG A 649 0.25 -18.62 -20.84
C ARG A 649 0.06 -17.81 -22.12
N SER A 650 -1.15 -17.75 -22.65
CA SER A 650 -1.48 -16.95 -23.83
C SER A 650 -1.61 -15.46 -23.52
N GLY A 651 -1.87 -15.08 -22.26
CA GLY A 651 -2.12 -13.72 -21.82
C GLY A 651 -3.42 -13.11 -22.35
N THR A 652 -4.33 -13.93 -22.88
CA THR A 652 -5.51 -13.46 -23.65
C THR A 652 -6.59 -12.78 -22.81
N GLN A 653 -6.51 -12.87 -21.49
CA GLN A 653 -7.45 -12.26 -20.54
C GLN A 653 -6.75 -11.39 -19.50
N PHE A 654 -5.47 -11.04 -19.70
CA PHE A 654 -4.82 -10.05 -18.84
C PHE A 654 -5.42 -8.67 -19.09
N TYR A 655 -5.42 -7.85 -18.05
CA TYR A 655 -5.90 -6.48 -18.11
C TYR A 655 -4.75 -5.46 -18.07
N GLU A 656 -5.03 -4.26 -18.55
CA GLU A 656 -4.18 -3.07 -18.43
C GLU A 656 -5.04 -1.85 -18.08
N ARG A 657 -4.43 -0.85 -17.43
CA ARG A 657 -5.06 0.46 -17.23
C ARG A 657 -5.27 1.13 -18.57
N ALA A 658 -6.35 1.91 -18.69
CA ALA A 658 -6.59 2.71 -19.88
C ALA A 658 -5.70 3.96 -19.86
N GLY A 659 -4.54 3.91 -20.51
CA GLY A 659 -3.55 5.00 -20.44
C GLY A 659 -3.11 5.27 -18.99
N ASP A 660 -2.99 6.55 -18.62
CA ASP A 660 -2.60 6.98 -17.28
C ASP A 660 -3.80 7.09 -16.30
N SER A 661 -4.85 6.28 -16.50
CA SER A 661 -6.04 6.34 -15.63
C SER A 661 -5.80 5.77 -14.24
N GLY A 662 -5.99 6.62 -13.23
CA GLY A 662 -6.10 6.26 -11.82
C GLY A 662 -7.52 5.81 -11.42
N VAL A 663 -7.71 5.57 -10.13
CA VAL A 663 -9.01 5.19 -9.56
C VAL A 663 -9.90 6.43 -9.53
N GLN A 664 -11.12 6.29 -10.02
CA GLN A 664 -12.10 7.38 -10.02
C GLN A 664 -13.09 7.17 -8.89
N TYR A 665 -13.02 7.98 -7.83
CA TYR A 665 -14.11 8.01 -6.86
C TYR A 665 -15.33 8.64 -7.49
N ILE A 666 -16.51 8.02 -7.40
CA ILE A 666 -17.78 8.57 -7.88
C ILE A 666 -18.94 8.18 -6.95
N PRO A 667 -20.04 8.96 -6.90
CA PRO A 667 -21.30 8.50 -6.35
C PRO A 667 -21.90 7.43 -7.26
N PHE A 668 -22.19 6.27 -6.71
CA PHE A 668 -22.77 5.13 -7.40
C PHE A 668 -24.13 4.78 -6.81
N ALA A 669 -25.17 5.00 -7.61
CA ALA A 669 -26.55 4.75 -7.20
C ALA A 669 -26.93 3.28 -7.45
N VAL A 670 -27.49 2.65 -6.40
CA VAL A 670 -27.95 1.26 -6.41
C VAL A 670 -29.33 1.22 -5.75
N GLY A 671 -30.37 0.92 -6.52
CA GLY A 671 -31.74 1.03 -6.05
C GLY A 671 -32.06 2.45 -5.58
N ASN A 672 -32.40 2.60 -4.29
CA ASN A 672 -32.72 3.90 -3.67
C ASN A 672 -31.57 4.46 -2.81
N GLN A 673 -30.38 3.88 -2.88
CA GLN A 673 -29.22 4.28 -2.08
C GLN A 673 -28.07 4.74 -2.97
N THR A 674 -27.29 5.69 -2.48
CA THR A 674 -26.08 6.20 -3.13
C THR A 674 -24.88 5.84 -2.29
N TYR A 675 -23.89 5.22 -2.92
CA TYR A 675 -22.64 4.83 -2.29
C TYR A 675 -21.50 5.63 -2.89
N PHE A 676 -20.52 6.00 -2.08
CA PHE A 676 -19.27 6.53 -2.62
C PHE A 676 -18.32 5.38 -2.91
N VAL A 677 -17.89 5.23 -4.16
CA VAL A 677 -17.11 4.08 -4.60
C VAL A 677 -15.87 4.52 -5.36
N GLY A 678 -14.76 3.82 -5.14
CA GLY A 678 -13.60 3.89 -6.03
C GLY A 678 -13.83 2.97 -7.23
N LEU A 679 -13.81 3.54 -8.43
CA LEU A 679 -14.05 2.84 -9.69
C LEU A 679 -12.76 2.77 -10.51
N GLN A 680 -12.37 1.56 -10.93
CA GLN A 680 -11.24 1.36 -11.85
C GLN A 680 -11.70 0.62 -13.10
N LEU A 681 -11.42 1.21 -14.26
CA LEU A 681 -11.67 0.61 -15.56
C LEU A 681 -10.39 -0.07 -16.06
N ALA A 682 -10.53 -1.28 -16.59
CA ALA A 682 -9.43 -2.06 -17.14
C ALA A 682 -9.78 -2.55 -18.55
N GLN A 683 -8.83 -2.39 -19.47
CA GLN A 683 -8.93 -2.88 -20.85
C GLN A 683 -8.18 -4.21 -20.99
N TYR A 684 -8.48 -4.97 -22.03
CA TYR A 684 -7.66 -6.15 -22.34
C TYR A 684 -6.24 -5.74 -22.75
N GLN A 685 -5.25 -6.38 -22.13
CA GLN A 685 -3.84 -6.09 -22.33
C GLN A 685 -3.42 -6.32 -23.79
N GLY A 686 -2.76 -5.32 -24.39
CA GLY A 686 -2.20 -5.44 -25.75
C GLY A 686 -3.23 -5.53 -26.88
N VAL A 687 -4.53 -5.32 -26.62
CA VAL A 687 -5.59 -5.39 -27.65
C VAL A 687 -5.74 -4.05 -28.37
N VAL A 688 -5.68 -4.07 -29.71
CA VAL A 688 -5.80 -2.87 -30.57
C VAL A 688 -7.17 -2.21 -30.46
N SER A 689 -8.24 -2.98 -30.29
CA SER A 689 -9.60 -2.43 -30.18
C SER A 689 -9.87 -1.72 -28.85
N LYS A 690 -8.99 -1.87 -27.85
CA LYS A 690 -9.10 -1.22 -26.53
C LYS A 690 -10.47 -1.44 -25.87
N ASN A 691 -10.99 -2.67 -25.97
CA ASN A 691 -12.26 -3.07 -25.37
C ASN A 691 -12.14 -3.10 -23.83
N LEU A 692 -13.24 -2.78 -23.15
CA LEU A 692 -13.37 -2.90 -21.70
C LEU A 692 -13.37 -4.39 -21.32
N GLY A 693 -12.38 -4.79 -20.53
CA GLY A 693 -12.23 -6.15 -20.02
C GLY A 693 -12.80 -6.33 -18.61
N ALA A 694 -12.64 -5.29 -17.78
CA ALA A 694 -13.08 -5.31 -16.39
C ALA A 694 -13.49 -3.92 -15.88
N LEU A 695 -14.44 -3.92 -14.95
CA LEU A 695 -14.85 -2.78 -14.14
C LEU A 695 -14.77 -3.19 -12.66
N TYR A 696 -13.88 -2.55 -11.91
CA TYR A 696 -13.74 -2.75 -10.47
C TYR A 696 -14.50 -1.65 -9.71
N ILE A 697 -15.24 -2.04 -8.68
CA ILE A 697 -15.97 -1.14 -7.78
C ILE A 697 -15.57 -1.48 -6.35
N ALA A 698 -14.82 -0.59 -5.70
CA ALA A 698 -14.48 -0.65 -4.29
C ALA A 698 -15.40 0.28 -3.49
N TYR A 699 -16.22 -0.28 -2.61
CA TYR A 699 -17.17 0.50 -1.81
C TYR A 699 -16.48 1.23 -0.66
N GLY A 700 -16.93 2.46 -0.39
CA GLY A 700 -16.69 3.20 0.84
C GLY A 700 -17.88 3.13 1.82
N GLY A 701 -17.85 3.97 2.86
CA GLY A 701 -18.94 4.12 3.80
C GLY A 701 -19.23 2.85 4.61
N ASP A 702 -20.51 2.54 4.77
CA ASP A 702 -20.98 1.36 5.50
C ASP A 702 -20.62 0.02 4.81
N ARG A 703 -20.18 0.06 3.55
CA ARG A 703 -19.75 -1.12 2.76
C ARG A 703 -18.24 -1.13 2.53
N LEU A 704 -17.49 -0.38 3.33
CA LEU A 704 -16.04 -0.25 3.20
C LEU A 704 -15.35 -1.62 3.11
N GLY A 705 -14.49 -1.79 2.10
CA GLY A 705 -13.72 -3.02 1.90
C GLY A 705 -14.38 -4.07 1.00
N GLN A 706 -15.65 -3.88 0.62
CA GLN A 706 -16.27 -4.73 -0.39
C GLN A 706 -15.79 -4.30 -1.78
N VAL A 707 -15.11 -5.20 -2.49
CA VAL A 707 -14.63 -4.98 -3.85
C VAL A 707 -15.32 -5.94 -4.80
N TYR A 708 -15.90 -5.40 -5.86
CA TYR A 708 -16.59 -6.16 -6.91
C TYR A 708 -15.86 -6.00 -8.23
N LEU A 709 -15.64 -7.11 -8.92
CA LEU A 709 -15.12 -7.16 -10.27
C LEU A 709 -16.25 -7.56 -11.22
N TYR A 710 -16.57 -6.68 -12.15
CA TYR A 710 -17.49 -6.92 -13.25
C TYR A 710 -16.71 -7.20 -14.54
N GLN A 711 -16.62 -8.47 -14.91
CA GLN A 711 -15.87 -8.91 -16.09
C GLN A 711 -16.75 -8.88 -17.33
N ASN A 712 -16.15 -8.54 -18.47
CA ASN A 712 -16.77 -8.76 -19.77
C ASN A 712 -16.44 -10.19 -20.25
N PRO A 713 -17.38 -11.16 -20.19
CA PRO A 713 -17.09 -12.57 -20.41
C PRO A 713 -16.81 -12.93 -21.88
N SER A 714 -17.09 -12.04 -22.83
CA SER A 714 -16.99 -12.33 -24.25
C SER A 714 -16.10 -11.34 -24.97
N GLN A 715 -15.08 -11.84 -25.66
CA GLN A 715 -14.34 -11.06 -26.67
C GLN A 715 -15.25 -10.57 -27.81
N SER A 716 -16.45 -11.16 -27.96
CA SER A 716 -17.42 -10.86 -29.00
C SER A 716 -18.42 -9.76 -28.62
N ALA A 717 -18.59 -9.46 -27.33
CA ALA A 717 -19.41 -8.33 -26.88
C ALA A 717 -18.54 -7.06 -26.93
N LEU A 718 -18.78 -6.23 -27.95
CA LEU A 718 -18.11 -4.95 -28.18
C LEU A 718 -18.55 -3.93 -27.12
N ILE A 719 -17.97 -4.00 -25.93
CA ILE A 719 -17.99 -2.91 -24.95
C ILE A 719 -16.67 -2.18 -25.10
N ILE A 720 -16.71 -0.98 -25.69
CA ILE A 720 -15.51 -0.17 -25.87
C ILE A 720 -14.99 0.31 -24.52
N GLY A 721 -13.68 0.30 -24.31
CA GLY A 721 -13.05 0.89 -23.12
C GLY A 721 -12.87 2.41 -23.25
N PRO A 722 -12.34 3.07 -22.21
CA PRO A 722 -12.19 4.54 -22.19
C PRO A 722 -11.43 5.12 -23.40
N THR A 723 -10.33 4.48 -23.81
CA THR A 723 -9.52 4.92 -24.96
C THR A 723 -10.31 4.83 -26.28
N ALA A 724 -11.15 3.81 -26.43
CA ALA A 724 -12.01 3.68 -27.60
C ALA A 724 -13.23 4.62 -27.53
N ALA A 725 -13.72 4.94 -26.33
CA ALA A 725 -14.75 5.97 -26.14
C ALA A 725 -14.24 7.38 -26.52
N GLU A 726 -12.98 7.69 -26.22
CA GLU A 726 -12.31 8.91 -26.70
C GLU A 726 -12.27 8.98 -28.24
N ASN A 727 -11.93 7.87 -28.90
CA ASN A 727 -11.95 7.80 -30.36
C ASN A 727 -13.37 8.01 -30.93
N ALA A 728 -14.39 7.42 -30.32
CA ALA A 728 -15.79 7.63 -30.72
C ALA A 728 -16.20 9.10 -30.59
N LEU A 729 -15.81 9.73 -29.49
CA LEU A 729 -16.10 11.14 -29.20
C LEU A 729 -15.39 12.07 -30.19
N THR A 730 -14.10 11.88 -30.44
CA THR A 730 -13.29 12.74 -31.31
C THR A 730 -13.59 12.57 -32.80
N THR A 731 -14.22 11.47 -33.20
CA THR A 731 -14.65 11.22 -34.59
C THR A 731 -16.09 11.65 -34.86
N ASN A 732 -16.91 11.87 -33.82
CA ASN A 732 -18.27 12.36 -33.96
C ASN A 732 -18.31 13.76 -34.60
N GLN A 733 -19.16 13.95 -35.62
CA GLN A 733 -19.22 15.19 -36.39
C GLN A 733 -19.69 16.40 -35.55
N GLN A 734 -20.69 16.23 -34.68
CA GLN A 734 -21.19 17.32 -33.84
C GLN A 734 -20.12 17.78 -32.84
N VAL A 735 -19.48 16.83 -32.16
CA VAL A 735 -18.39 17.12 -31.22
C VAL A 735 -17.25 17.85 -31.95
N ARG A 736 -16.79 17.33 -33.10
CA ARG A 736 -15.73 17.99 -33.88
C ARG A 736 -16.07 19.42 -34.25
N THR A 737 -17.30 19.68 -34.71
CA THR A 737 -17.73 21.05 -35.02
C THR A 737 -17.70 21.94 -33.79
N GLN A 738 -18.21 21.48 -32.64
CA GLN A 738 -18.17 22.28 -31.41
C GLN A 738 -16.75 22.53 -30.92
N LEU A 739 -15.85 21.54 -31.01
CA LEU A 739 -14.44 21.70 -30.66
C LEU A 739 -13.73 22.75 -31.52
N THR A 740 -14.10 22.92 -32.80
CA THR A 740 -13.53 24.00 -33.63
C THR A 740 -13.92 25.40 -33.18
N LEU A 741 -14.99 25.52 -32.38
CA LEU A 741 -15.42 26.80 -31.78
C LEU A 741 -14.65 27.11 -30.48
N LEU A 742 -13.93 26.14 -29.92
CA LEU A 742 -13.17 26.28 -28.68
C LEU A 742 -11.68 26.49 -29.01
N PRO A 743 -11.12 27.71 -28.80
CA PRO A 743 -9.74 28.00 -29.15
C PRO A 743 -8.71 27.15 -28.39
N ASN A 744 -9.02 26.78 -27.14
CA ASN A 744 -8.28 25.82 -26.33
C ASN A 744 -9.29 24.98 -25.52
N TYR A 745 -9.24 23.65 -25.67
CA TYR A 745 -10.12 22.73 -24.96
C TYR A 745 -9.34 21.61 -24.28
N ARG A 746 -9.99 20.92 -23.34
CA ARG A 746 -9.54 19.66 -22.76
C ARG A 746 -10.73 18.76 -22.45
N PHE A 747 -10.52 17.45 -22.52
CA PHE A 747 -11.46 16.47 -22.01
C PHE A 747 -11.24 16.26 -20.51
N GLY A 748 -12.34 16.12 -19.77
CA GLY A 748 -12.32 15.63 -18.40
C GLY A 748 -12.13 14.12 -18.31
N SER A 749 -12.27 13.59 -17.10
CA SER A 749 -12.23 12.15 -16.85
C SER A 749 -13.39 11.41 -17.55
N TYR A 750 -13.10 10.20 -18.02
CA TYR A 750 -14.10 9.29 -18.60
C TYR A 750 -14.77 8.50 -17.47
N LEU A 751 -15.93 8.97 -17.02
CA LEU A 751 -16.67 8.37 -15.91
C LEU A 751 -17.75 7.42 -16.43
N LEU A 752 -17.74 6.16 -15.98
CA LEU A 752 -18.72 5.15 -16.41
C LEU A 752 -19.85 5.00 -15.37
N TYR A 753 -21.09 5.18 -15.82
CA TYR A 753 -22.29 4.99 -15.00
C TYR A 753 -23.25 3.98 -15.64
N SER A 754 -24.08 3.34 -14.81
CA SER A 754 -25.25 2.56 -15.26
C SER A 754 -26.52 3.39 -15.07
N VAL A 755 -27.05 3.93 -16.16
CA VAL A 755 -28.24 4.78 -16.17
C VAL A 755 -29.41 3.95 -16.71
N GLY A 756 -30.35 3.54 -15.85
CA GLY A 756 -31.50 2.73 -16.27
C GLY A 756 -31.14 1.37 -16.89
N GLY A 757 -30.05 0.76 -16.40
CA GLY A 757 -29.47 -0.48 -16.93
C GLY A 757 -28.55 -0.30 -18.14
N GLN A 758 -28.44 0.91 -18.70
CA GLN A 758 -27.56 1.22 -19.82
C GLN A 758 -26.22 1.79 -19.33
N LEU A 759 -25.13 1.12 -19.66
CA LEU A 759 -23.79 1.67 -19.44
C LEU A 759 -23.60 2.92 -20.30
N THR A 760 -23.08 3.99 -19.70
CA THR A 760 -22.83 5.28 -20.37
C THR A 760 -21.57 5.93 -19.81
N TYR A 761 -20.64 6.28 -20.70
CA TYR A 761 -19.52 7.16 -20.35
C TYR A 761 -19.99 8.61 -20.39
N PHE A 762 -19.73 9.36 -19.32
CA PHE A 762 -19.87 10.82 -19.32
C PHE A 762 -18.50 11.46 -19.37
N VAL A 763 -18.34 12.42 -20.30
CA VAL A 763 -17.10 13.18 -20.47
C VAL A 763 -17.45 14.65 -20.59
N ALA A 764 -16.93 15.43 -19.65
CA ALA A 764 -17.02 16.89 -19.67
C ALA A 764 -15.99 17.48 -20.63
N VAL A 765 -16.37 18.51 -21.39
CA VAL A 765 -15.44 19.27 -22.24
C VAL A 765 -15.29 20.66 -21.67
N TYR A 766 -14.07 21.03 -21.29
CA TYR A 766 -13.77 22.33 -20.68
C TYR A 766 -13.02 23.25 -21.63
N THR A 767 -13.20 24.55 -21.44
CA THR A 767 -12.22 25.53 -21.94
C THR A 767 -10.94 25.39 -21.12
N ASN A 768 -9.80 25.32 -21.80
CA ASN A 768 -8.51 25.25 -21.13
C ASN A 768 -7.91 26.66 -21.00
N PRO A 769 -7.84 27.23 -19.78
CA PRO A 769 -7.28 28.57 -19.55
C PRO A 769 -5.79 28.71 -19.85
N GLY A 770 -5.06 27.60 -20.08
CA GLY A 770 -3.59 27.59 -20.12
C GLY A 770 -2.98 27.74 -18.72
N SER A 771 -1.66 27.98 -18.65
CA SER A 771 -0.91 28.01 -17.39
C SER A 771 -1.14 29.25 -16.51
N SER A 772 -1.83 30.29 -17.02
CA SER A 772 -2.02 31.57 -16.32
C SER A 772 -3.49 32.02 -16.25
N GLY A 773 -4.43 31.28 -16.84
CA GLY A 773 -5.83 31.65 -16.81
C GLY A 773 -6.53 31.13 -15.54
N VAL A 774 -7.32 32.01 -14.92
CA VAL A 774 -8.06 31.74 -13.67
C VAL A 774 -9.55 31.47 -13.92
N VAL A 775 -9.93 31.20 -15.18
CA VAL A 775 -11.32 30.97 -15.58
C VAL A 775 -11.40 29.71 -16.43
N THR A 776 -12.20 28.76 -15.98
CA THR A 776 -12.61 27.59 -16.75
C THR A 776 -14.12 27.61 -16.92
N GLN A 777 -14.59 27.12 -18.05
CA GLN A 777 -16.01 26.97 -18.34
C GLN A 777 -16.28 25.56 -18.83
N LEU A 778 -17.51 25.09 -18.65
CA LEU A 778 -18.03 23.87 -19.23
C LEU A 778 -18.91 24.20 -20.44
N PRO A 779 -18.34 24.31 -21.66
CA PRO A 779 -19.10 24.48 -22.89
C PRO A 779 -20.22 23.46 -23.10
N PHE A 780 -19.92 22.18 -22.90
CA PHE A 780 -20.85 21.08 -23.08
C PHE A 780 -20.34 19.79 -22.42
N MET A 781 -21.29 18.89 -22.19
CA MET A 781 -21.12 17.52 -21.74
C MET A 781 -21.36 16.56 -22.91
N THR A 782 -20.73 15.39 -22.84
CA THR A 782 -20.97 14.30 -23.77
C THR A 782 -21.33 13.01 -23.04
N ALA A 783 -22.14 12.20 -23.69
CA ALA A 783 -22.49 10.84 -23.27
C ALA A 783 -22.09 9.87 -24.38
N VAL A 784 -21.42 8.76 -24.06
CA VAL A 784 -21.03 7.73 -25.03
C VAL A 784 -21.60 6.39 -24.59
N ASN A 785 -22.35 5.73 -25.47
CA ASN A 785 -22.85 4.38 -25.24
C ASN A 785 -21.73 3.38 -25.56
N PRO A 786 -21.20 2.62 -24.57
CA PRO A 786 -20.07 1.74 -24.79
C PRO A 786 -20.36 0.55 -25.72
N SER A 787 -21.63 0.16 -25.87
CA SER A 787 -22.06 -0.97 -26.68
C SER A 787 -22.26 -0.63 -28.15
N SER A 788 -22.62 0.62 -28.46
CA SER A 788 -22.87 1.07 -29.83
C SER A 788 -21.83 2.05 -30.37
N GLY A 789 -21.07 2.71 -29.50
CA GLY A 789 -20.20 3.84 -29.85
C GLY A 789 -20.97 5.12 -30.21
N ALA A 790 -22.29 5.15 -29.99
CA ALA A 790 -23.10 6.36 -30.18
C ALA A 790 -22.71 7.45 -29.18
N VAL A 791 -22.72 8.70 -29.63
CA VAL A 791 -22.32 9.88 -28.84
C VAL A 791 -23.48 10.86 -28.83
N GLY A 792 -23.92 11.27 -27.64
CA GLY A 792 -24.85 12.36 -27.40
C GLY A 792 -24.13 13.57 -26.80
N VAL A 793 -24.62 14.78 -27.09
CA VAL A 793 -24.01 16.04 -26.70
C VAL A 793 -25.06 16.99 -26.13
N GLY A 794 -24.76 17.64 -25.00
CA GLY A 794 -25.68 18.59 -24.38
C GLY A 794 -25.02 19.53 -23.38
N PRO A 795 -25.71 20.58 -22.90
CA PRO A 795 -25.17 21.50 -21.89
C PRO A 795 -25.00 20.86 -20.50
N SER A 796 -25.60 19.70 -20.25
CA SER A 796 -25.51 18.97 -18.99
C SER A 796 -25.45 17.46 -19.22
N ALA A 797 -25.13 16.69 -18.17
CA ALA A 797 -25.18 15.22 -18.21
C ALA A 797 -26.55 14.69 -18.64
N VAL A 798 -27.64 15.27 -18.11
CA VAL A 798 -29.02 14.92 -18.47
C VAL A 798 -29.26 15.16 -19.97
N ALA A 799 -28.95 16.36 -20.47
CA ALA A 799 -29.18 16.69 -21.87
C ALA A 799 -28.32 15.87 -22.84
N ALA A 800 -27.08 15.56 -22.47
CA ALA A 800 -26.21 14.70 -23.28
C ALA A 800 -26.73 13.25 -23.33
N PHE A 801 -27.31 12.74 -22.24
CA PHE A 801 -27.94 11.43 -22.20
C PHE A 801 -29.24 11.37 -23.01
N GLU A 802 -30.06 12.43 -22.96
CA GLU A 802 -31.28 12.54 -23.78
C GLU A 802 -30.95 12.57 -25.28
N ASP A 803 -29.93 13.34 -25.69
CA ASP A 803 -29.45 13.43 -27.07
C ASP A 803 -28.89 12.11 -27.62
N LEU A 804 -28.41 11.23 -26.74
CA LEU A 804 -27.99 9.87 -27.11
C LEU A 804 -29.16 9.00 -27.64
N GLY A 805 -30.41 9.48 -27.55
CA GLY A 805 -31.62 8.78 -27.99
C GLY A 805 -32.15 7.80 -26.94
N ALA A 806 -31.63 7.86 -25.71
CA ALA A 806 -32.05 7.01 -24.59
C ALA A 806 -33.36 7.47 -23.92
N GLY A 807 -33.88 8.65 -24.30
CA GLY A 807 -35.14 9.22 -23.78
C GLY A 807 -36.41 8.41 -24.09
N ASN A 808 -36.33 7.31 -24.85
CA ASN A 808 -37.43 6.36 -25.07
C ASN A 808 -37.26 5.02 -24.35
N SER A 809 -36.18 4.83 -23.58
CA SER A 809 -36.05 3.68 -22.69
C SER A 809 -36.78 3.97 -21.38
N THR A 810 -38.11 3.83 -21.40
CA THR A 810 -38.80 3.31 -20.22
C THR A 810 -38.42 1.82 -20.10
N THR A 811 -37.13 1.55 -19.88
CA THR A 811 -36.70 0.22 -19.48
C THR A 811 -37.18 0.07 -18.06
N GLY A 812 -38.27 -0.69 -17.93
CA GLY A 812 -38.77 -1.12 -16.64
C GLY A 812 -37.59 -1.55 -15.78
N VAL A 813 -37.57 -1.06 -14.55
CA VAL A 813 -36.73 -1.60 -13.49
C VAL A 813 -36.80 -3.11 -13.63
N THR A 814 -35.75 -3.76 -14.10
CA THR A 814 -35.65 -5.22 -13.98
C THR A 814 -35.55 -5.43 -12.47
N PRO A 815 -36.59 -5.90 -11.79
CA PRO A 815 -36.52 -6.06 -10.35
C PRO A 815 -35.38 -7.04 -10.07
N SER A 816 -34.60 -6.78 -9.02
CA SER A 816 -33.69 -7.82 -8.55
C SER A 816 -34.53 -9.08 -8.28
N ARG A 817 -33.97 -10.26 -8.56
CA ARG A 817 -34.65 -11.55 -8.31
C ARG A 817 -35.16 -11.62 -6.87
N GLU A 818 -34.43 -11.05 -5.92
CA GLU A 818 -34.82 -10.97 -4.51
C GLU A 818 -36.01 -10.03 -4.26
N ALA A 819 -36.06 -8.88 -4.91
CA ALA A 819 -37.19 -7.96 -4.81
C ALA A 819 -38.48 -8.58 -5.38
N LEU A 820 -38.39 -9.26 -6.54
CA LEU A 820 -39.53 -9.98 -7.10
C LEU A 820 -40.05 -11.07 -6.17
N VAL A 821 -39.15 -11.88 -5.57
CA VAL A 821 -39.55 -12.94 -4.63
C VAL A 821 -40.28 -12.35 -3.42
N HIS A 822 -39.76 -11.26 -2.84
CA HIS A 822 -40.38 -10.60 -1.70
C HIS A 822 -41.78 -10.04 -2.03
N GLU A 823 -41.97 -9.52 -3.23
CA GLU A 823 -43.27 -8.99 -3.64
C GLU A 823 -44.28 -10.05 -4.08
N VAL A 824 -43.81 -11.15 -4.67
CA VAL A 824 -44.64 -12.32 -4.93
C VAL A 824 -45.07 -12.97 -3.62
N ASP A 825 -44.20 -13.01 -2.60
CA ASP A 825 -44.55 -13.44 -1.25
C ASP A 825 -45.65 -12.56 -0.64
N ALA A 826 -45.50 -11.23 -0.73
CA ALA A 826 -46.54 -10.29 -0.29
C ALA A 826 -47.88 -10.49 -1.03
N LEU A 827 -47.85 -10.79 -2.34
CA LEU A 827 -49.05 -11.08 -3.13
C LEU A 827 -49.73 -12.38 -2.68
N ILE A 828 -48.96 -13.45 -2.47
CA ILE A 828 -49.46 -14.77 -2.03
C ILE A 828 -50.09 -14.65 -0.65
N ALA A 829 -49.41 -13.96 0.27
CA ALA A 829 -49.92 -13.69 1.62
C ALA A 829 -51.20 -12.83 1.58
N ALA A 830 -51.27 -11.80 0.72
CA ALA A 830 -52.47 -10.97 0.57
C ALA A 830 -53.68 -11.74 0.05
N GLN A 831 -53.47 -12.84 -0.69
CA GLN A 831 -54.54 -13.74 -1.15
C GLN A 831 -54.87 -14.86 -0.14
N GLY A 832 -54.23 -14.88 1.02
CA GLY A 832 -54.50 -15.84 2.11
C GLY A 832 -53.81 -17.20 1.97
N TYR A 833 -52.76 -17.29 1.15
CA TYR A 833 -51.98 -18.51 0.95
C TYR A 833 -50.62 -18.43 1.66
N GLY A 834 -50.09 -19.57 2.11
CA GLY A 834 -48.72 -19.66 2.62
C GLY A 834 -47.71 -19.92 1.51
N LEU A 835 -46.53 -19.30 1.56
CA LEU A 835 -45.43 -19.58 0.64
C LEU A 835 -44.41 -20.53 1.29
N VAL A 836 -44.08 -21.63 0.60
CA VAL A 836 -43.08 -22.62 1.04
C VAL A 836 -41.95 -22.71 0.03
N ASN A 837 -40.72 -22.42 0.47
CA ASN A 837 -39.52 -22.57 -0.36
C ASN A 837 -39.04 -24.03 -0.34
N ALA A 838 -39.26 -24.74 -1.44
CA ALA A 838 -38.92 -26.15 -1.60
C ALA A 838 -37.59 -26.34 -2.33
N THR A 839 -36.78 -27.29 -1.85
CA THR A 839 -35.55 -27.72 -2.53
C THR A 839 -35.83 -28.52 -3.81
N SER A 840 -36.95 -29.25 -3.87
CA SER A 840 -37.44 -29.94 -5.06
C SER A 840 -38.93 -30.31 -4.89
N VAL A 841 -39.64 -30.55 -6.01
CA VAL A 841 -41.06 -30.94 -6.02
C VAL A 841 -41.28 -32.16 -6.94
N ASN A 842 -42.09 -33.14 -6.51
CA ASN A 842 -42.32 -34.41 -7.23
C ASN A 842 -43.82 -34.84 -7.25
N PRO A 843 -44.71 -34.11 -7.97
CA PRO A 843 -46.09 -34.54 -8.24
C PRO A 843 -46.18 -35.79 -9.14
N THR A 844 -47.38 -36.37 -9.21
CA THR A 844 -47.70 -37.40 -10.21
C THR A 844 -47.83 -36.82 -11.62
N VAL A 845 -48.32 -35.58 -11.76
CA VAL A 845 -48.49 -34.88 -13.03
C VAL A 845 -48.08 -33.41 -12.91
N TYR A 846 -47.23 -32.94 -13.82
CA TYR A 846 -46.83 -31.54 -13.95
C TYR A 846 -47.66 -30.84 -15.02
N ILE A 847 -48.25 -29.69 -14.69
CA ILE A 847 -49.06 -28.89 -15.63
C ILE A 847 -48.58 -27.43 -15.60
N SER A 848 -47.82 -27.03 -16.61
CA SER A 848 -47.37 -25.64 -16.76
C SER A 848 -48.54 -24.75 -17.18
N GLN A 849 -48.73 -23.64 -16.47
CA GLN A 849 -49.75 -22.62 -16.73
C GLN A 849 -49.18 -21.40 -17.49
N GLY A 850 -47.89 -21.45 -17.83
CA GLY A 850 -47.21 -20.40 -18.59
C GLY A 850 -45.80 -20.16 -18.08
N SER A 851 -45.01 -19.52 -18.94
CA SER A 851 -43.68 -19.04 -18.60
C SER A 851 -43.49 -17.61 -19.07
N LEU A 852 -42.85 -16.77 -18.25
CA LEU A 852 -42.47 -15.40 -18.60
C LEU A 852 -40.98 -15.20 -18.32
N SER A 853 -40.29 -14.46 -19.19
CA SER A 853 -38.94 -13.96 -18.87
C SER A 853 -39.06 -12.60 -18.19
N LEU A 854 -38.33 -12.45 -17.09
CA LEU A 854 -38.24 -11.23 -16.30
C LEU A 854 -37.82 -10.02 -17.15
N SER A 855 -36.93 -10.24 -18.11
CA SER A 855 -36.44 -9.22 -19.04
C SER A 855 -37.51 -8.62 -19.97
N THR A 856 -38.59 -9.36 -20.26
CA THR A 856 -39.52 -9.01 -21.35
C THR A 856 -40.88 -8.52 -20.86
N ALA A 857 -41.32 -9.00 -19.70
CA ALA A 857 -42.71 -8.87 -19.23
C ALA A 857 -42.89 -7.84 -18.09
N GLY A 858 -41.82 -7.53 -17.34
CA GLY A 858 -41.88 -6.68 -16.14
C GLY A 858 -42.59 -7.33 -14.94
N GLU A 859 -42.47 -6.67 -13.79
CA GLU A 859 -42.96 -7.14 -12.47
C GLU A 859 -44.49 -7.34 -12.41
N ASN A 860 -45.25 -6.40 -12.97
CA ASN A 860 -46.72 -6.42 -12.94
C ASN A 860 -47.33 -7.60 -13.70
N GLN A 861 -46.71 -8.01 -14.82
CA GLN A 861 -47.20 -9.16 -15.59
C GLN A 861 -46.84 -10.48 -14.89
N THR A 862 -45.70 -10.54 -14.20
CA THR A 862 -45.32 -11.69 -13.37
C THR A 862 -46.27 -11.85 -12.19
N LYS A 863 -46.60 -10.74 -11.49
CA LYS A 863 -47.63 -10.71 -10.44
C LYS A 863 -49.00 -11.14 -10.97
N ALA A 864 -49.40 -10.67 -12.15
CA ALA A 864 -50.66 -11.08 -12.77
C ALA A 864 -50.68 -12.58 -13.10
N LEU A 865 -49.57 -13.15 -13.56
CA LEU A 865 -49.47 -14.57 -13.88
C LEU A 865 -49.57 -15.45 -12.62
N VAL A 866 -48.85 -15.07 -11.55
CA VAL A 866 -48.91 -15.78 -10.26
C VAL A 866 -50.29 -15.60 -9.61
N ALA A 867 -50.86 -14.39 -9.64
CA ALA A 867 -52.22 -14.14 -9.14
C ALA A 867 -53.26 -14.98 -9.90
N ASN A 868 -53.13 -15.13 -11.21
CA ASN A 868 -54.03 -15.95 -12.02
C ASN A 868 -53.90 -17.45 -11.70
N LEU A 869 -52.68 -17.94 -11.49
CA LEU A 869 -52.43 -19.31 -11.02
C LEU A 869 -53.17 -19.57 -9.70
N ILE A 870 -53.04 -18.66 -8.72
CA ILE A 870 -53.65 -18.81 -7.40
C ILE A 870 -55.17 -18.66 -7.48
N THR A 871 -55.68 -17.69 -8.25
CA THR A 871 -57.14 -17.49 -8.38
C THR A 871 -57.81 -18.68 -9.05
N THR A 872 -57.15 -19.29 -10.04
CA THR A 872 -57.73 -20.39 -10.83
C THR A 872 -57.58 -21.74 -10.15
N TYR A 873 -56.42 -22.02 -9.55
CA TYR A 873 -56.09 -23.36 -9.03
C TYR A 873 -55.87 -23.40 -7.51
N GLY A 874 -55.68 -22.25 -6.86
CA GLY A 874 -55.53 -22.14 -5.41
C GLY A 874 -56.71 -22.69 -4.61
N PRO A 875 -58.00 -22.52 -5.00
CA PRO A 875 -59.13 -23.10 -4.26
C PRO A 875 -59.10 -24.62 -4.15
N GLY A 876 -58.39 -25.31 -5.06
CA GLY A 876 -58.18 -26.76 -5.01
C GLY A 876 -56.86 -27.18 -4.38
N SER A 877 -56.07 -26.23 -3.86
CA SER A 877 -54.72 -26.50 -3.36
C SER A 877 -54.71 -27.19 -2.00
N VAL A 878 -53.73 -28.05 -1.78
CA VAL A 878 -53.48 -28.69 -0.49
C VAL A 878 -52.97 -27.62 0.50
N ASP A 879 -53.63 -27.53 1.66
CA ASP A 879 -53.28 -26.63 2.78
C ASP A 879 -53.13 -25.14 2.42
N HIS A 880 -53.82 -24.65 1.39
CA HIS A 880 -53.74 -23.25 0.93
C HIS A 880 -52.28 -22.76 0.79
N THR A 881 -51.42 -23.61 0.20
CA THR A 881 -49.98 -23.35 0.12
C THR A 881 -49.51 -23.27 -1.33
N VAL A 882 -48.68 -22.27 -1.61
CA VAL A 882 -47.91 -22.11 -2.86
C VAL A 882 -46.47 -22.51 -2.59
N TYR A 883 -45.89 -23.33 -3.47
CA TYR A 883 -44.51 -23.78 -3.38
C TYR A 883 -43.65 -23.03 -4.39
N SER A 884 -42.50 -22.53 -3.94
CA SER A 884 -41.46 -21.97 -4.81
C SER A 884 -40.24 -22.89 -4.87
N TRP A 885 -39.67 -23.11 -6.05
CA TRP A 885 -38.40 -23.84 -6.21
C TRP A 885 -37.62 -23.33 -7.42
N SER A 886 -36.30 -23.53 -7.42
CA SER A 886 -35.45 -23.26 -8.59
C SER A 886 -35.09 -24.56 -9.29
N ASP A 887 -35.14 -24.58 -10.62
CA ASP A 887 -34.67 -25.74 -11.39
C ASP A 887 -33.15 -25.70 -11.68
N SER A 888 -32.62 -26.75 -12.29
CA SER A 888 -31.20 -26.87 -12.64
C SER A 888 -30.73 -25.83 -13.67
N SER A 889 -31.67 -25.18 -14.38
CA SER A 889 -31.41 -24.14 -15.37
C SER A 889 -31.37 -22.74 -14.72
N GLY A 890 -31.74 -22.63 -13.44
CA GLY A 890 -31.81 -21.38 -12.70
C GLY A 890 -33.18 -20.69 -12.77
N ASP A 891 -34.18 -21.31 -13.40
CA ASP A 891 -35.53 -20.74 -13.51
C ASP A 891 -36.28 -20.87 -12.18
N LEU A 892 -36.98 -19.81 -11.79
CA LEU A 892 -37.77 -19.76 -10.55
C LEU A 892 -39.20 -20.19 -10.85
N ASN A 893 -39.70 -21.20 -10.16
CA ASN A 893 -41.04 -21.74 -10.36
C ASN A 893 -41.91 -21.49 -9.14
N PHE A 894 -43.19 -21.20 -9.37
CA PHE A 894 -44.24 -21.11 -8.35
C PHE A 894 -45.38 -22.07 -8.71
N GLY A 895 -45.82 -22.90 -7.77
CA GLY A 895 -46.85 -23.91 -8.06
C GLY A 895 -47.72 -24.29 -6.87
N VAL A 896 -48.91 -24.79 -7.18
CA VAL A 896 -49.89 -25.30 -6.21
C VAL A 896 -50.18 -26.77 -6.49
N PHE A 897 -50.20 -27.58 -5.42
CA PHE A 897 -50.58 -28.99 -5.51
C PHE A 897 -52.08 -29.15 -5.35
N VAL A 898 -52.71 -29.87 -6.27
CA VAL A 898 -54.14 -30.20 -6.25
C VAL A 898 -54.27 -31.72 -6.26
N VAL A 899 -55.03 -32.27 -5.31
CA VAL A 899 -55.29 -33.72 -5.20
C VAL A 899 -56.80 -33.97 -5.37
N PRO A 900 -57.27 -34.38 -6.55
CA PRO A 900 -58.65 -34.79 -6.75
C PRO A 900 -58.97 -36.06 -5.97
N ALA A 901 -60.26 -36.35 -5.78
CA ALA A 901 -60.77 -37.49 -5.01
C ALA A 901 -60.26 -38.88 -5.45
N GLN A 902 -59.58 -38.98 -6.61
CA GLN A 902 -58.98 -40.20 -7.16
C GLN A 902 -57.51 -40.43 -6.75
N GLY A 903 -56.90 -39.54 -5.94
CA GLY A 903 -55.59 -39.74 -5.33
C GLY A 903 -54.36 -39.45 -6.20
N VAL A 904 -54.55 -38.85 -7.38
CA VAL A 904 -53.45 -38.41 -8.27
C VAL A 904 -53.06 -36.97 -7.92
N THR A 905 -51.79 -36.71 -7.66
CA THR A 905 -51.31 -35.37 -7.29
C THR A 905 -50.92 -34.57 -8.55
N TYR A 906 -51.62 -33.48 -8.82
CA TYR A 906 -51.33 -32.54 -9.91
C TYR A 906 -50.60 -31.31 -9.37
N LEU A 907 -49.55 -30.86 -10.06
CA LEU A 907 -48.89 -29.59 -9.79
C LEU A 907 -49.16 -28.62 -10.93
N TYR A 908 -49.93 -27.58 -10.63
CA TYR A 908 -50.10 -26.44 -11.53
C TYR A 908 -49.03 -25.42 -11.20
N TYR A 909 -48.21 -25.04 -12.17
CA TYR A 909 -47.09 -24.15 -11.91
C TYR A 909 -46.83 -23.15 -13.03
N VAL A 910 -46.22 -22.03 -12.67
CA VAL A 910 -45.72 -21.01 -13.60
C VAL A 910 -44.21 -20.90 -13.46
N THR A 911 -43.55 -20.65 -14.57
CA THR A 911 -42.08 -20.52 -14.62
C THR A 911 -41.70 -19.08 -14.89
N VAL A 912 -40.89 -18.52 -14.01
CA VAL A 912 -40.27 -17.21 -14.16
C VAL A 912 -38.81 -17.43 -14.56
N LYS A 913 -38.54 -17.16 -15.84
CA LYS A 913 -37.19 -17.24 -16.40
C LYS A 913 -36.44 -15.94 -16.11
N PRO A 914 -35.15 -15.99 -15.76
CA PRO A 914 -34.33 -14.79 -15.64
C PRO A 914 -34.35 -13.91 -16.90
#